data_AF-A0A976QTM1-F1
#
_entry.id   AF-A0A976QTM1-F1
#
_cell.length_a   1.000
_cell.length_b   1.000
_cell.length_c   1.000
_cell.angle_alpha   90.00
_cell.angle_beta   90.00
_cell.angle_gamma   90.00
#
_symmetry.space_group_name_H-M   'P 1'
#
loop_
_entity.id
_entity.type
_entity.pdbx_description
1 polymer ?
#
loop_
_entity_poly.entity_id
_entity_poly.type
_entity_poly.pdbx_seq_one_letter_code
_entity_poly.pdbx_strand_id
1 'polypeptide(L)'
;METTINNNTDSSNTKSIGTNDTNCTNRASSNITESNSKDAGKKRFSLLTLFKKVDKKLAVISLGDNTDKTSDPIRIFVGTWNMGFKKIEQKDITNQVECTCLPTKRGCTCLSQYNDPLRDWIDLNYDIYLITLQESVSPNFFKIISNYLERSNRTLVKIDIKNDRIMGFGEGAYVSRKMTIISAWINKKLLDEGLVKIGCSRQVYLSSYNRSKGVVCFQMKIYEQILCFIGGHMPSDYMERQKGCQTVLEKLASMFGANESLTFKDVFHHVIWAGDFNFKLMVALEKVMEHIQKGTLSSLIRYDEFYLASSPLKDKKFREDVITFDPTYKKKENRNALNKENKDWFMNEYAISDTKWYGNYNTQRIPSWTDRILKWSDESMESCLQIEPKTYKPALPNRKTVLLYSDHTPISCGYSLRPVSKSLVPPVKLNLVLGTNSILFGPGYPSRFTCSSDAYGLEGTKFQLPKEVADKIINSNPDTTRYVEIPEEIGIERELVESALTLFDESLNLKVGLNYPSIYFDLQKHMAKEYVSSQTTLSSLNTLRAVTYIINTLRSFAKLSHTKYGNKESEEAKYALCSAIVYTKVADKLETSRAKQLEKIKAESKRITHNLNELSRVKSTGKMSLFLSAAHFSTTITVVVVLLISTLFSAI
;
A
#
# COMPACT_ATOMS: atom_id res chain seq x y z
N MET A 1 31.82 -48.48 -34.46
CA MET A 1 33.23 -48.78 -34.79
C MET A 1 34.01 -47.57 -34.33
N GLU A 2 34.33 -47.54 -33.03
CA GLU A 2 35.64 -47.97 -32.49
C GLU A 2 36.75 -47.04 -33.03
N THR A 3 37.55 -46.34 -32.23
CA THR A 3 38.22 -46.82 -31.02
C THR A 3 38.68 -45.68 -30.11
N THR A 4 38.55 -45.95 -28.81
CA THR A 4 39.20 -45.36 -27.63
C THR A 4 40.73 -45.43 -27.70
N ILE A 5 41.46 -44.63 -26.89
CA ILE A 5 42.54 -45.10 -25.97
C ILE A 5 42.97 -43.95 -25.03
N ASN A 6 42.94 -44.26 -23.73
CA ASN A 6 43.52 -43.54 -22.59
C ASN A 6 45.05 -43.68 -22.55
N ASN A 7 45.75 -42.82 -21.80
CA ASN A 7 46.68 -43.28 -20.74
C ASN A 7 47.18 -42.12 -19.84
N ASN A 8 47.02 -42.34 -18.53
CA ASN A 8 47.72 -41.68 -17.43
C ASN A 8 49.15 -42.24 -17.30
N THR A 9 50.11 -41.47 -16.76
CA THR A 9 50.77 -41.66 -15.43
C THR A 9 52.11 -40.91 -15.31
N ASP A 10 52.14 -39.98 -14.36
CA ASP A 10 53.08 -39.72 -13.25
C ASP A 10 54.63 -39.83 -13.30
N SER A 11 55.19 -38.84 -12.58
CA SER A 11 56.44 -38.80 -11.78
C SER A 11 57.75 -38.56 -12.54
N SER A 12 58.77 -37.83 -12.06
CA SER A 12 59.08 -37.08 -10.83
C SER A 12 60.36 -36.27 -11.12
N ASN A 13 60.65 -35.17 -10.39
CA ASN A 13 62.01 -34.96 -9.86
C ASN A 13 62.12 -33.85 -8.80
N THR A 14 62.98 -34.17 -7.85
CA THR A 14 63.24 -33.66 -6.49
C THR A 14 64.35 -32.61 -6.39
N LYS A 15 64.37 -31.86 -5.26
CA LYS A 15 65.50 -31.53 -4.32
C LYS A 15 65.08 -30.34 -3.45
N SER A 16 65.40 -30.15 -2.16
CA SER A 16 66.30 -30.75 -1.13
C SER A 16 65.95 -30.04 0.22
N ILE A 17 65.57 -30.70 1.32
CA ILE A 17 66.35 -31.27 2.47
C ILE A 17 67.16 -30.29 3.34
N GLY A 18 66.89 -30.34 4.67
CA GLY A 18 67.77 -29.97 5.81
C GLY A 18 66.97 -29.52 7.06
N THR A 19 66.49 -30.40 7.96
CA THR A 19 67.10 -30.86 9.26
C THR A 19 67.18 -29.79 10.37
N ASN A 20 66.90 -29.95 11.67
CA ASN A 20 66.41 -31.02 12.54
C ASN A 20 66.18 -30.44 13.98
N ASP A 21 65.41 -31.16 14.82
CA ASP A 21 65.58 -31.37 16.28
C ASP A 21 65.07 -30.40 17.40
N THR A 22 63.96 -30.85 18.03
CA THR A 22 63.75 -31.20 19.47
C THR A 22 63.71 -30.21 20.66
N ASN A 23 62.87 -30.62 21.64
CA ASN A 23 62.74 -30.28 23.08
C ASN A 23 61.89 -29.05 23.45
N CYS A 24 60.68 -29.17 24.02
CA CYS A 24 60.19 -29.80 25.27
C CYS A 24 60.68 -29.09 26.56
N THR A 25 59.77 -28.39 27.27
CA THR A 25 59.34 -28.65 28.67
C THR A 25 58.93 -27.41 29.50
N ASN A 26 58.03 -27.68 30.45
CA ASN A 26 57.61 -26.96 31.68
C ASN A 26 56.30 -26.15 31.58
N ARG A 27 55.19 -26.65 32.15
CA ARG A 27 54.82 -26.74 33.61
C ARG A 27 54.76 -25.36 34.26
N ALA A 28 53.81 -25.00 35.12
CA ALA A 28 52.49 -25.53 35.52
C ALA A 28 51.82 -24.44 36.39
N SER A 29 50.48 -24.53 36.54
CA SER A 29 49.66 -24.34 37.78
C SER A 29 50.14 -23.31 38.83
N SER A 30 49.33 -22.43 39.43
CA SER A 30 47.92 -22.54 39.85
C SER A 30 47.52 -21.36 40.75
N ASN A 31 46.20 -21.14 40.86
CA ASN A 31 45.42 -20.64 42.01
C ASN A 31 45.30 -19.11 42.21
N ILE A 32 44.10 -18.54 41.98
CA ILE A 32 42.96 -18.25 42.93
C ILE A 32 42.84 -16.70 42.94
N THR A 33 41.73 -15.95 42.82
CA THR A 33 40.28 -16.09 43.13
C THR A 33 39.47 -14.98 42.40
N GLU A 34 38.14 -15.18 42.31
CA GLU A 34 37.05 -14.16 42.33
C GLU A 34 36.85 -13.20 41.13
N SER A 35 35.65 -12.97 40.58
CA SER A 35 34.28 -13.31 40.98
C SER A 35 33.31 -13.24 39.79
N ASN A 36 32.16 -13.92 39.96
CA ASN A 36 31.08 -14.19 39.00
C ASN A 36 30.47 -12.99 38.26
N SER A 37 30.11 -13.16 36.99
CA SER A 37 28.71 -12.95 36.56
C SER A 37 28.38 -13.77 35.30
N LYS A 38 27.30 -14.54 35.39
CA LYS A 38 26.73 -15.36 34.30
C LYS A 38 26.05 -14.45 33.29
N ASP A 39 26.64 -14.28 32.12
CA ASP A 39 25.94 -13.65 30.99
C ASP A 39 25.05 -14.71 30.31
N ALA A 40 23.88 -14.95 30.90
CA ALA A 40 22.82 -15.73 30.29
C ALA A 40 22.20 -14.88 29.18
N GLY A 41 22.69 -15.06 27.96
CA GLY A 41 22.20 -14.40 26.75
C GLY A 41 20.68 -14.44 26.66
N LYS A 42 20.05 -13.30 26.96
CA LYS A 42 18.60 -13.08 26.80
C LYS A 42 18.25 -13.14 25.32
N LYS A 43 17.82 -14.32 24.87
CA LYS A 43 17.01 -14.50 23.65
C LYS A 43 15.78 -13.59 23.75
N ARG A 44 15.81 -12.44 23.09
CA ARG A 44 14.69 -11.53 22.92
C ARG A 44 13.56 -12.25 22.17
N PHE A 45 12.55 -12.69 22.91
CA PHE A 45 11.31 -13.22 22.36
C PHE A 45 10.51 -12.06 21.75
N SER A 46 10.34 -12.06 20.43
CA SER A 46 9.52 -11.11 19.68
C SER A 46 8.07 -11.57 19.66
N LEU A 47 7.10 -10.68 19.89
CA LEU A 47 5.66 -10.98 19.75
C LEU A 47 5.26 -11.32 18.30
N LEU A 48 6.09 -10.95 17.31
CA LEU A 48 5.92 -11.36 15.91
C LEU A 48 6.18 -12.86 15.71
N THR A 49 6.89 -13.48 16.66
CA THR A 49 7.01 -14.93 16.71
C THR A 49 5.73 -15.61 17.20
N LEU A 50 4.63 -14.92 17.55
CA LEU A 50 3.36 -15.58 17.90
C LEU A 50 2.39 -15.70 16.72
N PHE A 51 2.52 -14.84 15.71
CA PHE A 51 1.79 -14.96 14.44
C PHE A 51 2.53 -15.81 13.39
N LYS A 52 3.81 -16.13 13.64
CA LYS A 52 4.64 -17.04 12.82
C LYS A 52 5.54 -18.02 13.63
N LYS A 53 5.29 -18.31 14.93
CA LYS A 53 5.71 -19.62 15.51
C LYS A 53 4.63 -20.62 15.20
N VAL A 54 4.71 -21.12 13.98
CA VAL A 54 4.62 -22.56 13.83
C VAL A 54 5.87 -23.10 14.52
N ASP A 55 5.71 -23.99 15.49
CA ASP A 55 6.83 -24.75 16.03
C ASP A 55 7.71 -25.21 14.86
N LYS A 56 9.03 -24.98 14.90
CA LYS A 56 10.00 -25.63 14.00
C LYS A 56 10.08 -27.16 14.24
N LYS A 57 9.03 -27.73 14.79
CA LYS A 57 8.72 -29.14 14.98
C LYS A 57 7.39 -29.54 14.33
N LEU A 58 6.70 -28.66 13.59
CA LEU A 58 5.68 -29.09 12.63
C LEU A 58 6.36 -29.63 11.38
N ALA A 59 5.85 -30.76 10.91
CA ALA A 59 6.32 -31.49 9.75
C ALA A 59 6.70 -30.55 8.61
N VAL A 60 7.82 -30.86 7.96
CA VAL A 60 8.27 -30.28 6.70
C VAL A 60 7.04 -29.97 5.85
N ILE A 61 6.73 -28.67 5.66
CA ILE A 61 5.74 -28.24 4.67
C ILE A 61 6.30 -28.74 3.35
N SER A 62 5.74 -29.82 2.81
CA SER A 62 6.15 -30.31 1.51
C SER A 62 5.88 -29.21 0.50
N LEU A 63 6.85 -28.92 -0.38
CA LEU A 63 6.55 -28.27 -1.65
C LEU A 63 5.56 -29.19 -2.40
N GLY A 64 4.26 -28.95 -2.22
CA GLY A 64 3.19 -29.84 -2.66
C GLY A 64 1.82 -29.15 -2.62
N ASP A 65 0.79 -29.84 -3.12
CA ASP A 65 -0.59 -29.35 -3.16
C ASP A 65 -1.19 -29.32 -1.74
N ASN A 66 -1.29 -28.11 -1.17
CA ASN A 66 -1.76 -27.86 0.20
C ASN A 66 -3.27 -27.56 0.28
N THR A 67 -4.02 -27.86 -0.78
CA THR A 67 -5.44 -27.52 -0.89
C THR A 67 -6.34 -28.56 -0.22
N ASP A 68 -7.43 -28.08 0.38
CA ASP A 68 -8.56 -28.93 0.75
C ASP A 68 -9.39 -29.22 -0.51
N LYS A 69 -9.36 -30.49 -0.95
CA LYS A 69 -10.10 -30.95 -2.13
C LYS A 69 -11.54 -31.35 -1.84
N THR A 70 -11.95 -31.35 -0.57
CA THR A 70 -13.31 -31.77 -0.15
C THR A 70 -14.34 -30.67 -0.35
N SER A 71 -13.90 -29.41 -0.46
CA SER A 71 -14.76 -28.25 -0.72
C SER A 71 -14.66 -27.79 -2.17
N ASP A 72 -15.78 -27.33 -2.72
CA ASP A 72 -15.80 -26.72 -4.04
C ASP A 72 -14.96 -25.41 -4.05
N PRO A 73 -14.21 -25.14 -5.13
CA PRO A 73 -13.46 -23.89 -5.24
C PRO A 73 -14.41 -22.71 -5.40
N ILE A 74 -14.06 -21.57 -4.78
CA ILE A 74 -14.72 -20.29 -5.06
C ILE A 74 -14.12 -19.73 -6.35
N ARG A 75 -14.98 -19.44 -7.33
CA ARG A 75 -14.56 -18.87 -8.61
C ARG A 75 -14.61 -17.35 -8.57
N ILE A 76 -13.53 -16.70 -8.97
CA ILE A 76 -13.34 -15.25 -8.94
C ILE A 76 -13.10 -14.74 -10.36
N PHE A 77 -14.00 -13.90 -10.87
CA PHE A 77 -13.84 -13.16 -12.10
C PHE A 77 -13.13 -11.84 -11.83
N VAL A 78 -12.09 -11.53 -12.60
CA VAL A 78 -11.38 -10.26 -12.54
C VAL A 78 -11.39 -9.62 -13.92
N GLY A 79 -11.88 -8.39 -14.03
CA GLY A 79 -11.92 -7.63 -15.28
C GLY A 79 -11.23 -6.27 -15.13
N THR A 80 -10.57 -5.81 -16.19
CA THR A 80 -10.06 -4.44 -16.27
C THR A 80 -10.35 -3.82 -17.63
N TRP A 81 -10.66 -2.52 -17.62
CA TRP A 81 -10.84 -1.74 -18.84
C TRP A 81 -10.49 -0.26 -18.66
N ASN A 82 -9.52 0.22 -19.42
CA ASN A 82 -9.35 1.65 -19.63
C ASN A 82 -10.41 2.15 -20.63
N MET A 83 -11.32 3.00 -20.16
CA MET A 83 -12.47 3.47 -20.94
C MET A 83 -12.12 4.61 -21.90
N GLY A 84 -10.87 5.09 -21.95
CA GLY A 84 -10.43 6.13 -22.88
C GLY A 84 -11.25 7.43 -22.76
N PHE A 85 -11.69 7.77 -21.54
CA PHE A 85 -12.54 8.93 -21.26
C PHE A 85 -13.91 8.90 -21.97
N LYS A 86 -14.36 7.75 -22.47
CA LYS A 86 -15.67 7.60 -23.12
C LYS A 86 -16.78 7.50 -22.07
N LYS A 87 -17.85 8.28 -22.28
CA LYS A 87 -19.08 8.20 -21.48
C LYS A 87 -19.99 7.14 -22.11
N ILE A 88 -20.33 6.11 -21.34
CA ILE A 88 -21.27 5.05 -21.75
C ILE A 88 -22.46 5.07 -20.80
N GLU A 89 -23.66 5.17 -21.36
CA GLU A 89 -24.93 5.23 -20.66
C GLU A 89 -25.77 3.97 -20.95
N GLN A 90 -26.79 3.71 -20.13
CA GLN A 90 -27.64 2.52 -20.26
C GLN A 90 -28.33 2.43 -21.63
N LYS A 91 -28.65 3.58 -22.25
CA LYS A 91 -29.25 3.64 -23.59
C LYS A 91 -28.33 3.08 -24.67
N ASP A 92 -27.02 3.26 -24.53
CA ASP A 92 -26.02 2.80 -25.50
C ASP A 92 -25.94 1.26 -25.53
N ILE A 93 -26.23 0.62 -24.39
CA ILE A 93 -26.34 -0.84 -24.27
C ILE A 93 -27.69 -1.32 -24.78
N THR A 94 -28.78 -0.69 -24.33
CA THR A 94 -30.16 -1.12 -24.64
C THR A 94 -30.41 -1.13 -26.15
N ASN A 95 -29.86 -0.16 -26.88
CA ASN A 95 -29.94 -0.08 -28.33
C ASN A 95 -29.17 -1.19 -29.07
N GLN A 96 -28.31 -1.95 -28.37
CA GLN A 96 -27.52 -3.05 -28.91
C GLN A 96 -28.05 -4.43 -28.47
N VAL A 97 -29.11 -4.48 -27.66
CA VAL A 97 -29.77 -5.71 -27.24
C VAL A 97 -30.87 -6.06 -28.26
N GLU A 98 -30.59 -7.03 -29.12
CA GLU A 98 -31.58 -7.56 -30.07
C GLU A 98 -32.33 -8.77 -29.46
N CYS A 99 -33.67 -8.72 -29.38
CA CYS A 99 -34.47 -9.93 -29.10
C CYS A 99 -34.72 -10.71 -30.39
N THR A 100 -34.39 -12.00 -30.40
CA THR A 100 -34.54 -12.88 -31.56
C THR A 100 -35.97 -13.38 -31.80
N CYS A 101 -36.97 -12.97 -31.02
CA CYS A 101 -38.36 -13.41 -31.22
C CYS A 101 -39.18 -12.43 -32.06
N LEU A 102 -40.05 -12.98 -32.92
CA LEU A 102 -40.98 -12.21 -33.75
C LEU A 102 -42.02 -11.46 -32.86
N PRO A 103 -42.44 -10.23 -33.22
CA PRO A 103 -43.19 -9.33 -32.32
C PRO A 103 -44.64 -9.73 -32.00
N THR A 104 -45.13 -10.89 -32.44
CA THR A 104 -46.58 -11.16 -32.52
C THR A 104 -47.13 -12.27 -31.61
N LYS A 105 -46.35 -12.86 -30.70
CA LYS A 105 -46.91 -13.75 -29.66
C LYS A 105 -46.84 -13.12 -28.28
N ARG A 106 -48.02 -12.75 -27.74
CA ARG A 106 -48.21 -12.50 -26.30
C ARG A 106 -47.65 -13.71 -25.54
N GLY A 107 -46.60 -13.47 -24.77
CA GLY A 107 -45.86 -14.52 -24.06
C GLY A 107 -44.39 -14.71 -24.49
N CYS A 108 -43.81 -13.88 -25.36
CA CYS A 108 -42.36 -13.95 -25.59
C CYS A 108 -41.58 -13.45 -24.35
N THR A 109 -41.13 -14.38 -23.51
CA THR A 109 -40.09 -14.17 -22.50
C THR A 109 -38.72 -14.24 -23.17
N CYS A 110 -38.44 -13.39 -24.18
CA CYS A 110 -37.16 -13.50 -24.89
C CYS A 110 -36.01 -13.47 -23.87
N LEU A 111 -35.24 -14.55 -23.85
CA LEU A 111 -33.92 -14.61 -23.27
C LEU A 111 -33.04 -13.61 -24.04
N SER A 112 -33.17 -12.33 -23.69
CA SER A 112 -32.29 -11.23 -24.12
C SER A 112 -30.83 -11.44 -23.68
N GLN A 113 -30.52 -12.58 -23.06
CA GLN A 113 -29.18 -13.01 -22.62
C GLN A 113 -28.19 -13.11 -23.79
N TYR A 114 -28.63 -13.57 -24.97
CA TYR A 114 -27.74 -13.85 -26.10
C TYR A 114 -27.35 -12.63 -26.94
N ASN A 115 -27.67 -11.39 -26.54
CA ASN A 115 -27.26 -10.23 -27.33
C ASN A 115 -26.74 -9.04 -26.53
N ASP A 116 -26.63 -9.14 -25.21
CA ASP A 116 -26.01 -8.06 -24.43
C ASP A 116 -24.51 -7.94 -24.73
N PRO A 117 -24.00 -6.76 -25.13
CA PRO A 117 -22.58 -6.52 -25.37
C PRO A 117 -21.64 -7.00 -24.27
N LEU A 118 -22.07 -6.91 -23.00
CA LEU A 118 -21.22 -7.26 -21.87
C LEU A 118 -20.88 -8.74 -21.79
N ARG A 119 -21.62 -9.62 -22.49
CA ARG A 119 -21.31 -11.06 -22.55
C ARG A 119 -19.97 -11.36 -23.23
N ASP A 120 -19.54 -10.49 -24.13
CA ASP A 120 -18.28 -10.68 -24.86
C ASP A 120 -17.07 -10.40 -23.95
N TRP A 121 -17.31 -9.90 -22.72
CA TRP A 121 -16.31 -9.61 -21.71
C TRP A 121 -16.55 -10.32 -20.37
N ILE A 122 -17.78 -10.32 -19.86
CA ILE A 122 -18.13 -10.74 -18.50
C ILE A 122 -18.92 -12.06 -18.54
N ASP A 123 -18.27 -13.13 -18.09
CA ASP A 123 -18.86 -14.46 -17.95
C ASP A 123 -19.72 -14.57 -16.67
N LEU A 124 -20.94 -15.09 -16.75
CA LEU A 124 -21.92 -15.09 -15.63
C LEU A 124 -21.77 -16.23 -14.60
N ASN A 125 -20.74 -17.07 -14.73
CA ASN A 125 -20.57 -18.29 -13.92
C ASN A 125 -19.48 -18.19 -12.83
N TYR A 126 -19.37 -17.05 -12.15
CA TYR A 126 -18.43 -16.85 -11.05
C TYR A 126 -19.15 -16.49 -9.75
N ASP A 127 -18.51 -16.75 -8.62
CA ASP A 127 -19.06 -16.42 -7.30
C ASP A 127 -18.70 -15.01 -6.87
N ILE A 128 -17.54 -14.51 -7.30
CA ILE A 128 -17.03 -13.17 -6.98
C ILE A 128 -16.65 -12.49 -8.28
N TYR A 129 -17.08 -11.24 -8.45
CA TYR A 129 -16.72 -10.38 -9.57
C TYR A 129 -15.95 -9.18 -9.07
N LEU A 130 -14.84 -8.87 -9.73
CA LEU A 130 -13.95 -7.76 -9.41
C LEU A 130 -13.65 -7.01 -10.69
N ILE A 131 -14.13 -5.79 -10.83
CA ILE A 131 -13.95 -5.02 -12.06
C ILE A 131 -13.33 -3.68 -11.72
N THR A 132 -12.24 -3.35 -12.39
CA THR A 132 -11.60 -2.05 -12.30
C THR A 132 -11.65 -1.31 -13.64
N LEU A 133 -11.89 -0.01 -13.58
CA LEU A 133 -11.99 0.85 -14.75
C LEU A 133 -11.00 2.00 -14.61
N GLN A 134 -10.30 2.32 -15.70
CA GLN A 134 -9.38 3.46 -15.79
C GLN A 134 -9.91 4.48 -16.80
N GLU A 135 -9.50 5.74 -16.65
CA GLU A 135 -10.02 6.87 -17.43
C GLU A 135 -11.55 6.94 -17.50
N SER A 136 -12.24 6.41 -16.49
CA SER A 136 -13.68 6.48 -16.44
C SER A 136 -14.10 7.91 -16.09
N VAL A 137 -15.21 8.36 -16.67
CA VAL A 137 -15.82 9.67 -16.37
C VAL A 137 -17.00 9.56 -15.42
N SER A 138 -17.50 8.34 -15.19
CA SER A 138 -18.67 8.11 -14.36
C SER A 138 -18.70 6.69 -13.79
N PRO A 139 -19.08 6.52 -12.51
CA PRO A 139 -19.34 5.19 -11.96
C PRO A 139 -20.60 4.53 -12.52
N ASN A 140 -21.40 5.24 -13.33
CA ASN A 140 -22.65 4.71 -13.89
C ASN A 140 -22.44 3.43 -14.72
N PHE A 141 -21.26 3.22 -15.30
CA PHE A 141 -20.97 1.97 -15.99
C PHE A 141 -21.04 0.74 -15.06
N PHE A 142 -20.74 0.90 -13.77
CA PHE A 142 -20.98 -0.18 -12.79
C PHE A 142 -22.45 -0.43 -12.50
N LYS A 143 -23.35 0.53 -12.72
CA LYS A 143 -24.79 0.28 -12.65
C LYS A 143 -25.23 -0.61 -13.82
N ILE A 144 -24.69 -0.36 -15.01
CA ILE A 144 -24.92 -1.20 -16.20
C ILE A 144 -24.43 -2.63 -15.93
N ILE A 145 -23.22 -2.77 -15.39
CA ILE A 145 -22.67 -4.08 -15.00
C ILE A 145 -23.54 -4.76 -13.95
N SER A 146 -24.01 -4.05 -12.91
CA SER A 146 -24.94 -4.62 -11.92
C SER A 146 -26.18 -5.21 -12.59
N ASN A 147 -26.83 -4.45 -13.49
CA ASN A 147 -28.01 -4.93 -14.22
C ASN A 147 -27.70 -6.16 -15.09
N TYR A 148 -26.48 -6.24 -15.65
CA TYR A 148 -26.06 -7.41 -16.41
C TYR A 148 -25.84 -8.64 -15.51
N LEU A 149 -25.24 -8.45 -14.34
CA LEU A 149 -24.95 -9.49 -13.36
C LEU A 149 -26.21 -10.06 -12.68
N GLU A 150 -27.32 -9.33 -12.65
CA GLU A 150 -28.64 -9.84 -12.21
C GLU A 150 -29.12 -11.05 -13.01
N ARG A 151 -28.55 -11.29 -14.20
CA ARG A 151 -28.83 -12.45 -15.05
C ARG A 151 -28.06 -13.70 -14.65
N SER A 152 -27.15 -13.61 -13.68
CA SER A 152 -26.47 -14.78 -13.13
C SER A 152 -27.45 -15.69 -12.40
N ASN A 153 -27.19 -17.00 -12.42
CA ASN A 153 -27.93 -17.95 -11.59
C ASN A 153 -27.63 -17.80 -10.08
N ARG A 154 -26.69 -16.92 -9.72
CA ARG A 154 -26.30 -16.62 -8.34
C ARG A 154 -26.87 -15.28 -7.91
N THR A 155 -27.31 -15.19 -6.66
CA THR A 155 -27.73 -13.92 -6.06
C THR A 155 -26.51 -13.08 -5.71
N LEU A 156 -26.10 -12.20 -6.63
CA LEU A 156 -24.94 -11.34 -6.47
C LEU A 156 -25.31 -10.04 -5.75
N VAL A 157 -24.53 -9.67 -4.73
CA VAL A 157 -24.65 -8.39 -4.02
C VAL A 157 -23.41 -7.54 -4.29
N LYS A 158 -23.63 -6.28 -4.65
CA LYS A 158 -22.55 -5.30 -4.80
C LYS A 158 -22.06 -4.89 -3.41
N ILE A 159 -20.75 -4.96 -3.17
CA ILE A 159 -20.18 -4.53 -1.88
C ILE A 159 -19.90 -3.01 -1.89
N ASP A 160 -20.10 -2.39 -0.73
CA ASP A 160 -19.74 -0.99 -0.52
C ASP A 160 -18.24 -0.88 -0.16
N ILE A 161 -17.46 -0.28 -1.07
CA ILE A 161 -16.03 -0.07 -0.91
C ILE A 161 -15.82 1.41 -0.61
N LYS A 162 -15.45 1.74 0.64
CA LYS A 162 -15.33 3.14 1.09
C LYS A 162 -14.38 3.98 0.23
N ASN A 163 -13.24 3.41 -0.13
CA ASN A 163 -12.17 4.08 -0.88
C ASN A 163 -12.03 3.48 -2.28
N ASP A 164 -13.12 3.44 -3.05
CA ASP A 164 -13.20 2.74 -4.33
C ASP A 164 -12.54 3.43 -5.53
N ARG A 165 -12.27 4.74 -5.45
CA ARG A 165 -11.80 5.55 -6.59
C ARG A 165 -10.70 6.55 -6.24
N ILE A 166 -9.78 6.77 -7.17
CA ILE A 166 -8.97 8.00 -7.22
C ILE A 166 -9.42 8.86 -8.40
N MET A 167 -9.41 10.18 -8.23
CA MET A 167 -9.90 11.13 -9.24
C MET A 167 -8.90 12.26 -9.48
N GLY A 168 -8.74 12.65 -10.74
CA GLY A 168 -7.87 13.77 -11.13
C GLY A 168 -8.21 14.36 -12.48
N PHE A 169 -7.62 15.51 -12.78
CA PHE A 169 -7.66 16.11 -14.11
C PHE A 169 -6.56 15.44 -14.94
N GLY A 170 -6.97 14.52 -15.81
CA GLY A 170 -6.07 13.86 -16.76
C GLY A 170 -5.44 14.86 -17.73
N GLU A 171 -4.39 14.43 -18.46
CA GLU A 171 -3.92 15.19 -19.62
C GLU A 171 -5.11 15.38 -20.60
N GLY A 172 -5.35 16.63 -21.03
CA GLY A 172 -6.43 17.02 -21.93
C GLY A 172 -7.81 17.20 -21.30
N ALA A 173 -7.97 16.98 -19.99
CA ALA A 173 -9.25 17.13 -19.31
C ALA A 173 -9.44 18.54 -18.73
N TYR A 174 -9.92 19.48 -19.55
CA TYR A 174 -10.22 20.86 -19.11
C TYR A 174 -11.53 20.98 -18.31
N VAL A 175 -12.47 20.03 -18.48
CA VAL A 175 -13.87 20.20 -18.01
C VAL A 175 -14.36 19.07 -17.08
N SER A 176 -13.74 17.88 -17.07
CA SER A 176 -14.22 16.75 -16.24
C SER A 176 -13.10 15.87 -15.71
N ARG A 177 -13.19 15.47 -14.44
CA ARG A 177 -12.19 14.60 -13.79
C ARG A 177 -12.30 13.16 -14.33
N LYS A 178 -11.14 12.54 -14.55
CA LYS A 178 -11.01 11.10 -14.84
C LYS A 178 -10.88 10.33 -13.54
N MET A 179 -11.34 9.09 -13.51
CA MET A 179 -11.21 8.21 -12.35
C MET A 179 -10.58 6.86 -12.69
N THR A 180 -9.82 6.36 -11.73
CA THR A 180 -9.44 4.96 -11.62
C THR A 180 -10.23 4.37 -10.46
N ILE A 181 -11.08 3.39 -10.75
CA ILE A 181 -12.10 2.90 -9.82
C ILE A 181 -12.16 1.38 -9.82
N ILE A 182 -12.55 0.78 -8.69
CA ILE A 182 -12.79 -0.66 -8.56
C ILE A 182 -14.17 -0.91 -7.95
N SER A 183 -14.84 -1.98 -8.38
CA SER A 183 -16.07 -2.45 -7.77
C SER A 183 -16.11 -3.96 -7.72
N ALA A 184 -16.94 -4.48 -6.81
CA ALA A 184 -17.04 -5.91 -6.63
C ALA A 184 -18.47 -6.36 -6.31
N TRP A 185 -18.80 -7.57 -6.78
CA TRP A 185 -20.06 -8.26 -6.52
C TRP A 185 -19.76 -9.66 -6.02
N ILE A 186 -20.53 -10.11 -5.04
CA ILE A 186 -20.27 -11.38 -4.35
C ILE A 186 -21.56 -12.16 -4.25
N ASN A 187 -21.50 -13.46 -4.51
CA ASN A 187 -22.60 -14.37 -4.25
C ASN A 187 -22.98 -14.29 -2.77
N LYS A 188 -24.20 -13.83 -2.48
CA LYS A 188 -24.69 -13.57 -1.13
C LYS A 188 -24.52 -14.79 -0.20
N LYS A 189 -24.68 -16.00 -0.76
CA LYS A 189 -24.46 -17.26 -0.04
C LYS A 189 -23.10 -17.32 0.66
N LEU A 190 -22.04 -16.84 0.01
CA LEU A 190 -20.68 -16.86 0.58
C LEU A 190 -20.51 -15.89 1.76
N LEU A 191 -21.28 -14.81 1.79
CA LEU A 191 -21.31 -13.86 2.91
C LEU A 191 -22.14 -14.43 4.06
N ASP A 192 -23.33 -14.97 3.75
CA ASP A 192 -24.26 -15.55 4.72
C ASP A 192 -23.64 -16.77 5.45
N GLU A 193 -22.87 -17.59 4.73
CA GLU A 193 -22.12 -18.73 5.30
C GLU A 193 -20.80 -18.32 5.98
N GLY A 194 -20.44 -17.04 5.93
CA GLY A 194 -19.22 -16.51 6.55
C GLY A 194 -17.91 -16.94 5.88
N LEU A 195 -17.98 -17.54 4.69
CA LEU A 195 -16.82 -17.95 3.88
C LEU A 195 -16.07 -16.73 3.33
N VAL A 196 -16.77 -15.62 3.12
CA VAL A 196 -16.20 -14.37 2.64
C VAL A 196 -16.44 -13.26 3.65
N LYS A 197 -15.38 -12.50 3.97
CA LYS A 197 -15.47 -11.30 4.82
C LYS A 197 -14.74 -10.14 4.14
N ILE A 198 -15.41 -9.00 4.06
CA ILE A 198 -14.88 -7.81 3.41
C ILE A 198 -13.98 -7.06 4.40
N GLY A 199 -12.76 -6.80 3.96
CA GLY A 199 -11.77 -6.03 4.70
C GLY A 199 -11.81 -4.54 4.35
N CYS A 200 -10.74 -3.86 4.71
CA CYS A 200 -10.63 -2.42 4.48
C CYS A 200 -10.21 -2.08 3.03
N SER A 201 -10.47 -0.84 2.61
CA SER A 201 -10.05 -0.30 1.32
C SER A 201 -9.10 0.89 1.48
N ARG A 202 -8.18 1.08 0.51
CA ARG A 202 -7.09 2.05 0.53
C ARG A 202 -6.84 2.63 -0.88
N GLN A 203 -6.21 3.79 -0.91
CA GLN A 203 -5.88 4.52 -2.14
C GLN A 203 -4.42 4.96 -2.10
N VAL A 204 -3.75 4.86 -3.25
CA VAL A 204 -2.39 5.39 -3.44
C VAL A 204 -2.38 6.24 -4.69
N TYR A 205 -2.10 7.52 -4.54
CA TYR A 205 -1.86 8.45 -5.64
C TYR A 205 -0.39 8.39 -6.03
N LEU A 206 -0.10 8.29 -7.33
CA LEU A 206 1.27 8.18 -7.86
C LEU A 206 1.76 9.45 -8.58
N SER A 207 0.86 10.35 -8.99
CA SER A 207 1.21 11.62 -9.60
C SER A 207 0.62 12.79 -8.81
N SER A 208 1.47 13.78 -8.49
CA SER A 208 1.07 15.03 -7.82
C SER A 208 0.23 15.94 -8.73
N TYR A 209 0.51 15.90 -10.05
CA TYR A 209 -0.13 16.75 -11.06
C TYR A 209 -1.38 16.10 -11.67
N ASN A 210 -1.31 14.79 -11.97
CA ASN A 210 -2.40 14.05 -12.60
C ASN A 210 -2.99 13.02 -11.61
N ARG A 211 -3.88 13.49 -10.73
CA ARG A 211 -4.42 12.72 -9.58
C ARG A 211 -5.29 11.51 -9.95
N SER A 212 -5.45 11.14 -11.23
CA SER A 212 -6.11 9.90 -11.66
C SER A 212 -5.15 8.72 -11.84
N LYS A 213 -3.82 8.95 -11.78
CA LYS A 213 -2.79 7.90 -11.83
C LYS A 213 -2.46 7.40 -10.42
N GLY A 214 -2.50 6.08 -10.24
CA GLY A 214 -2.37 5.44 -8.94
C GLY A 214 -3.14 4.14 -8.85
N VAL A 215 -3.39 3.68 -7.62
CA VAL A 215 -4.15 2.47 -7.36
C VAL A 215 -5.24 2.67 -6.30
N VAL A 216 -6.31 1.92 -6.46
CA VAL A 216 -7.33 1.65 -5.45
C VAL A 216 -7.21 0.20 -5.06
N CYS A 217 -7.33 -0.13 -3.78
CA CYS A 217 -7.19 -1.50 -3.34
C CYS A 217 -8.09 -1.81 -2.15
N PHE A 218 -8.48 -3.06 -2.02
CA PHE A 218 -9.24 -3.52 -0.86
C PHE A 218 -8.92 -4.97 -0.53
N GLN A 219 -9.11 -5.30 0.74
CA GLN A 219 -8.83 -6.62 1.28
C GLN A 219 -10.12 -7.45 1.33
N MET A 220 -9.99 -8.75 1.11
CA MET A 220 -11.04 -9.73 1.36
C MET A 220 -10.43 -10.94 2.06
N LYS A 221 -11.11 -11.45 3.08
CA LYS A 221 -10.81 -12.77 3.63
C LYS A 221 -11.75 -13.76 2.95
N ILE A 222 -11.20 -14.76 2.26
CA ILE A 222 -11.97 -15.82 1.61
C ILE A 222 -11.46 -17.15 2.18
N TYR A 223 -12.37 -17.96 2.70
CA TYR A 223 -12.02 -19.03 3.64
C TYR A 223 -11.19 -18.45 4.79
N GLU A 224 -9.99 -19.00 5.02
CA GLU A 224 -9.02 -18.48 5.99
C GLU A 224 -7.85 -17.73 5.34
N GLN A 225 -7.96 -17.42 4.04
CA GLN A 225 -6.92 -16.75 3.27
C GLN A 225 -7.23 -15.27 3.09
N ILE A 226 -6.18 -14.45 3.08
CA ILE A 226 -6.26 -12.99 3.00
C ILE A 226 -5.80 -12.56 1.60
N LEU A 227 -6.72 -11.99 0.83
CA LEU A 227 -6.49 -11.52 -0.52
C LEU A 227 -6.52 -9.99 -0.57
N CYS A 228 -5.62 -9.39 -1.34
CA CYS A 228 -5.66 -7.99 -1.74
C CYS A 228 -6.04 -7.87 -3.20
N PHE A 229 -7.07 -7.07 -3.50
CA PHE A 229 -7.46 -6.73 -4.86
C PHE A 229 -7.06 -5.30 -5.15
N ILE A 230 -6.34 -5.09 -6.26
CA ILE A 230 -5.80 -3.79 -6.65
C ILE A 230 -6.30 -3.46 -8.06
N GLY A 231 -6.94 -2.29 -8.19
CA GLY A 231 -7.27 -1.65 -9.45
C GLY A 231 -6.31 -0.51 -9.72
N GLY A 232 -5.54 -0.56 -10.81
CA GLY A 232 -4.45 0.38 -11.08
C GLY A 232 -4.54 1.12 -12.39
N HIS A 233 -3.99 2.34 -12.40
CA HIS A 233 -3.67 3.11 -13.60
C HIS A 233 -2.29 3.73 -13.43
N MET A 234 -1.29 3.07 -14.02
CA MET A 234 0.11 3.41 -13.79
C MET A 234 0.56 4.56 -14.70
N PRO A 235 1.62 5.28 -14.30
CA PRO A 235 2.23 6.31 -15.13
C PRO A 235 2.62 5.81 -16.53
N SER A 236 2.52 6.69 -17.52
CA SER A 236 2.87 6.38 -18.90
C SER A 236 4.38 6.44 -19.16
N ASP A 237 5.11 7.29 -18.43
CA ASP A 237 6.57 7.35 -18.47
C ASP A 237 7.20 6.09 -17.85
N TYR A 238 8.27 5.60 -18.47
CA TYR A 238 8.94 4.36 -18.05
C TYR A 238 9.49 4.42 -16.63
N MET A 239 10.24 5.46 -16.29
CA MET A 239 10.87 5.56 -14.97
C MET A 239 9.84 5.80 -13.88
N GLU A 240 8.85 6.66 -14.14
CA GLU A 240 7.74 6.89 -13.21
C GLU A 240 6.90 5.63 -12.98
N ARG A 241 6.68 4.81 -14.01
CA ARG A 241 5.94 3.55 -13.91
C ARG A 241 6.66 2.55 -13.01
N GLN A 242 7.96 2.33 -13.21
CA GLN A 242 8.73 1.40 -12.37
C GLN A 242 8.73 1.84 -10.91
N LYS A 243 9.00 3.14 -10.65
CA LYS A 243 8.94 3.72 -9.30
C LYS A 243 7.54 3.63 -8.71
N GLY A 244 6.51 3.83 -9.53
CA GLY A 244 5.12 3.72 -9.15
C GLY A 244 4.75 2.31 -8.67
N CYS A 245 5.14 1.28 -9.43
CA CYS A 245 4.95 -0.12 -9.04
C CYS A 245 5.58 -0.42 -7.67
N GLN A 246 6.83 0.00 -7.47
CA GLN A 246 7.54 -0.20 -6.20
C GLN A 246 6.86 0.55 -5.05
N THR A 247 6.50 1.82 -5.26
CA THR A 247 5.82 2.66 -4.26
C THR A 247 4.50 2.04 -3.80
N VAL A 248 3.73 1.45 -4.72
CA VAL A 248 2.48 0.75 -4.37
C VAL A 248 2.78 -0.43 -3.45
N LEU A 249 3.71 -1.32 -3.82
CA LEU A 249 4.02 -2.51 -3.03
C LEU A 249 4.57 -2.18 -1.64
N GLU A 250 5.39 -1.13 -1.52
CA GLU A 250 5.90 -0.64 -0.23
C GLU A 250 4.76 -0.09 0.64
N LYS A 251 3.84 0.69 0.06
CA LYS A 251 2.70 1.25 0.78
C LYS A 251 1.65 0.21 1.17
N LEU A 252 1.48 -0.88 0.40
CA LEU A 252 0.51 -1.92 0.76
C LEU A 252 0.73 -2.45 2.17
N ALA A 253 1.99 -2.64 2.57
CA ALA A 253 2.32 -3.15 3.88
C ALA A 253 1.98 -2.15 5.00
N SER A 254 2.30 -0.87 4.84
CA SER A 254 1.99 0.16 5.84
C SER A 254 0.49 0.49 5.90
N MET A 255 -0.22 0.37 4.78
CA MET A 255 -1.65 0.67 4.71
C MET A 255 -2.55 -0.42 5.31
N PHE A 256 -2.13 -1.69 5.20
CA PHE A 256 -2.91 -2.86 5.62
C PHE A 256 -2.30 -3.66 6.77
N GLY A 257 -0.99 -3.52 7.00
CA GLY A 257 -0.27 -4.18 8.08
C GLY A 257 -0.34 -3.40 9.39
N ALA A 258 0.03 -4.08 10.47
CA ALA A 258 0.06 -3.50 11.82
C ALA A 258 1.36 -2.74 12.13
N ASN A 259 2.37 -2.83 11.28
CA ASN A 259 3.70 -2.25 11.49
C ASN A 259 4.40 -1.93 10.15
N GLU A 260 5.20 -0.87 10.12
CA GLU A 260 6.02 -0.40 8.99
C GLU A 260 7.17 -1.34 8.61
N SER A 261 7.60 -2.25 9.48
CA SER A 261 8.63 -3.25 9.15
C SER A 261 8.13 -4.42 8.32
N LEU A 262 6.81 -4.52 8.11
CA LEU A 262 6.20 -5.60 7.33
C LEU A 262 6.35 -5.29 5.84
N THR A 263 6.39 -6.35 5.03
CA THR A 263 6.22 -6.24 3.58
C THR A 263 4.81 -6.68 3.19
N PHE A 264 4.38 -6.39 1.96
CA PHE A 264 3.06 -6.85 1.50
C PHE A 264 2.92 -8.38 1.58
N LYS A 265 4.05 -9.11 1.49
CA LYS A 265 4.11 -10.58 1.61
C LYS A 265 3.79 -11.09 3.01
N ASP A 266 3.97 -10.24 4.02
CA ASP A 266 3.65 -10.58 5.40
C ASP A 266 2.18 -10.29 5.74
N VAL A 267 1.49 -9.50 4.90
CA VAL A 267 0.11 -9.04 5.14
C VAL A 267 -0.91 -9.85 4.34
N PHE A 268 -0.53 -10.31 3.15
CA PHE A 268 -1.44 -11.00 2.24
C PHE A 268 -0.95 -12.40 1.91
N HIS A 269 -1.89 -13.32 1.76
CA HIS A 269 -1.63 -14.64 1.18
C HIS A 269 -1.65 -14.56 -0.35
N HIS A 270 -2.52 -13.70 -0.91
CA HIS A 270 -2.54 -13.42 -2.34
C HIS A 270 -2.76 -11.94 -2.63
N VAL A 271 -2.20 -11.48 -3.74
CA VAL A 271 -2.48 -10.16 -4.32
C VAL A 271 -2.91 -10.38 -5.76
N ILE A 272 -4.07 -9.87 -6.15
CA ILE A 272 -4.47 -9.76 -7.55
C ILE A 272 -4.49 -8.28 -7.92
N TRP A 273 -3.69 -7.93 -8.92
CA TRP A 273 -3.53 -6.56 -9.39
C TRP A 273 -3.92 -6.48 -10.86
N ALA A 274 -5.06 -5.85 -11.10
CA ALA A 274 -5.61 -5.59 -12.43
C ALA A 274 -5.55 -4.11 -12.75
N GLY A 275 -5.37 -3.75 -14.02
CA GLY A 275 -5.39 -2.34 -14.42
C GLY A 275 -4.73 -2.05 -15.75
N ASP A 276 -4.67 -0.77 -16.06
CA ASP A 276 -3.77 -0.24 -17.09
C ASP A 276 -2.40 0.02 -16.47
N PHE A 277 -1.49 -0.93 -16.66
CA PHE A 277 -0.11 -0.82 -16.22
C PHE A 277 0.71 0.09 -17.12
N ASN A 278 0.22 0.48 -18.30
CA ASN A 278 0.96 1.23 -19.30
C ASN A 278 2.29 0.58 -19.72
N PHE A 279 2.44 -0.74 -19.55
CA PHE A 279 3.58 -1.46 -20.10
C PHE A 279 3.61 -1.35 -21.62
N LYS A 280 4.80 -1.06 -22.16
CA LYS A 280 5.02 -0.89 -23.60
C LYS A 280 5.90 -2.01 -24.16
N LEU A 281 5.76 -2.28 -25.46
CA LEU A 281 6.71 -3.10 -26.20
C LEU A 281 7.93 -2.26 -26.59
N MET A 282 9.11 -2.74 -26.17
CA MET A 282 10.40 -2.08 -26.40
C MET A 282 11.05 -2.58 -27.70
N VAL A 283 10.31 -2.47 -28.81
CA VAL A 283 10.75 -2.93 -30.14
C VAL A 283 10.08 -2.09 -31.24
N ALA A 284 10.72 -1.99 -32.40
CA ALA A 284 10.21 -1.22 -33.53
C ALA A 284 8.83 -1.72 -34.03
N LEU A 285 8.01 -0.79 -34.54
CA LEU A 285 6.63 -1.05 -34.96
C LEU A 285 6.54 -2.14 -36.05
N GLU A 286 7.47 -2.15 -36.99
CA GLU A 286 7.48 -3.07 -38.13
C GLU A 286 7.52 -4.51 -37.66
N LYS A 287 8.35 -4.78 -36.64
CA LYS A 287 8.50 -6.10 -36.02
C LYS A 287 7.28 -6.49 -35.19
N VAL A 288 6.63 -5.51 -34.53
CA VAL A 288 5.37 -5.72 -33.80
C VAL A 288 4.27 -6.13 -34.77
N MET A 289 4.12 -5.39 -35.88
CA MET A 289 3.16 -5.67 -36.93
C MET A 289 3.39 -7.06 -37.54
N GLU A 290 4.63 -7.40 -37.88
CA GLU A 290 4.99 -8.71 -38.41
C GLU A 290 4.56 -9.84 -37.46
N HIS A 291 4.93 -9.77 -36.18
CA HIS A 291 4.62 -10.82 -35.22
C HIS A 291 3.13 -10.97 -34.98
N ILE A 292 2.38 -9.87 -34.91
CA ILE A 292 0.92 -9.87 -34.75
C ILE A 292 0.24 -10.49 -35.97
N GLN A 293 0.63 -10.09 -37.18
CA GLN A 293 0.04 -10.61 -38.42
C GLN A 293 0.35 -12.10 -38.64
N LYS A 294 1.54 -12.57 -38.22
CA LYS A 294 1.93 -13.98 -38.29
C LYS A 294 1.39 -14.83 -37.13
N GLY A 295 0.73 -14.23 -36.12
CA GLY A 295 0.27 -14.93 -34.93
C GLY A 295 1.39 -15.45 -34.02
N THR A 296 2.60 -14.89 -34.11
CA THR A 296 3.79 -15.35 -33.37
C THR A 296 4.01 -14.53 -32.08
N LEU A 297 2.93 -14.30 -31.32
CA LEU A 297 2.90 -13.42 -30.15
C LEU A 297 3.90 -13.84 -29.05
N SER A 298 4.15 -15.13 -28.87
CA SER A 298 5.13 -15.66 -27.91
C SER A 298 6.55 -15.16 -28.16
N SER A 299 6.91 -14.88 -29.42
CA SER A 299 8.20 -14.27 -29.75
C SER A 299 8.27 -12.79 -29.42
N LEU A 300 7.12 -12.11 -29.38
CA LEU A 300 7.01 -10.68 -29.12
C LEU A 300 7.05 -10.36 -27.63
N ILE A 301 6.55 -11.26 -26.78
CA ILE A 301 6.41 -11.06 -25.33
C ILE A 301 7.75 -10.75 -24.62
N ARG A 302 8.88 -11.21 -25.18
CA ARG A 302 10.21 -10.94 -24.62
C ARG A 302 10.59 -9.45 -24.61
N TYR A 303 9.92 -8.64 -25.44
CA TYR A 303 10.13 -7.19 -25.55
C TYR A 303 9.14 -6.40 -24.69
N ASP A 304 8.21 -7.06 -23.99
CA ASP A 304 7.26 -6.42 -23.10
C ASP A 304 7.93 -6.06 -21.77
N GLU A 305 7.72 -4.82 -21.33
CA GLU A 305 8.36 -4.27 -20.12
C GLU A 305 8.12 -5.09 -18.85
N PHE A 306 7.00 -5.80 -18.72
CA PHE A 306 6.78 -6.65 -17.56
C PHE A 306 7.79 -7.81 -17.51
N TYR A 307 8.20 -8.32 -18.68
CA TYR A 307 9.10 -9.47 -18.80
C TYR A 307 10.57 -9.11 -18.83
N LEU A 308 10.92 -7.83 -18.92
CA LEU A 308 12.29 -7.36 -18.81
C LEU A 308 12.86 -7.60 -17.40
N ALA A 309 14.19 -7.71 -17.30
CA ALA A 309 14.89 -7.88 -16.03
C ALA A 309 14.76 -6.66 -15.10
N SER A 310 14.37 -5.50 -15.63
CA SER A 310 14.14 -4.27 -14.88
C SER A 310 12.76 -4.16 -14.24
N SER A 311 11.89 -5.16 -14.43
CA SER A 311 10.51 -5.15 -13.94
C SER A 311 10.43 -5.46 -12.44
N PRO A 312 10.08 -4.50 -11.57
CA PRO A 312 10.02 -4.68 -10.13
C PRO A 312 8.92 -5.67 -9.73
N LEU A 313 7.86 -5.80 -10.53
CA LEU A 313 6.79 -6.76 -10.25
C LEU A 313 7.26 -8.19 -10.52
N LYS A 314 8.00 -8.40 -11.62
CA LYS A 314 8.61 -9.70 -11.94
C LYS A 314 9.62 -10.10 -10.87
N ASP A 315 10.45 -9.17 -10.40
CA ASP A 315 11.41 -9.39 -9.31
C ASP A 315 10.73 -9.80 -7.99
N LYS A 316 9.53 -9.27 -7.73
CA LYS A 316 8.71 -9.66 -6.56
C LYS A 316 7.91 -10.95 -6.77
N LYS A 317 8.14 -11.67 -7.87
CA LYS A 317 7.46 -12.91 -8.28
C LYS A 317 5.97 -12.73 -8.60
N PHE A 318 5.54 -11.55 -9.06
CA PHE A 318 4.22 -11.46 -9.71
C PHE A 318 4.24 -12.24 -11.02
N ARG A 319 3.10 -12.85 -11.35
CA ARG A 319 2.91 -13.67 -12.56
C ARG A 319 1.54 -13.39 -13.14
N GLU A 320 1.38 -13.67 -14.42
CA GLU A 320 0.10 -13.71 -15.12
C GLU A 320 0.02 -15.01 -15.91
N ASP A 321 -1.16 -15.32 -16.45
CA ASP A 321 -1.29 -16.42 -17.40
C ASP A 321 -0.68 -16.04 -18.75
N VAL A 322 -0.47 -17.03 -19.61
CA VAL A 322 0.12 -16.84 -20.92
C VAL A 322 -0.77 -15.93 -21.77
N ILE A 323 -0.21 -14.80 -22.21
CA ILE A 323 -0.90 -13.91 -23.15
C ILE A 323 -0.97 -14.59 -24.52
N THR A 324 -2.20 -14.88 -24.94
CA THR A 324 -2.52 -15.53 -26.23
C THR A 324 -3.36 -14.63 -27.15
N PHE A 325 -3.47 -13.35 -26.81
CA PHE A 325 -4.26 -12.36 -27.51
C PHE A 325 -3.43 -11.18 -27.99
N ASP A 326 -3.89 -10.52 -29.06
CA ASP A 326 -3.21 -9.35 -29.63
C ASP A 326 -3.15 -8.17 -28.64
N PRO A 327 -2.19 -7.23 -28.79
CA PRO A 327 -2.09 -6.05 -27.93
C PRO A 327 -3.40 -5.28 -27.75
N THR A 328 -3.67 -4.87 -26.52
CA THR A 328 -4.95 -4.23 -26.12
C THR A 328 -4.99 -2.74 -26.41
N TYR A 329 -3.82 -2.11 -26.62
CA TYR A 329 -3.60 -0.69 -26.89
C TYR A 329 -2.57 -0.52 -28.01
N LYS A 330 -2.48 0.57 -28.79
CA LYS A 330 -3.49 1.62 -28.96
C LYS A 330 -4.40 1.24 -30.12
N LYS A 331 -5.65 0.91 -29.82
CA LYS A 331 -6.67 0.61 -30.82
C LYS A 331 -7.20 1.89 -31.44
N LYS A 332 -7.80 1.80 -32.62
CA LYS A 332 -8.67 2.86 -33.12
C LYS A 332 -9.93 2.93 -32.25
N GLU A 333 -10.28 4.14 -31.84
CA GLU A 333 -11.53 4.39 -31.12
C GLU A 333 -12.74 4.11 -32.02
N ASN A 334 -13.84 3.64 -31.43
CA ASN A 334 -15.10 3.35 -32.14
C ASN A 334 -14.94 2.46 -33.39
N ARG A 335 -13.98 1.54 -33.33
CA ARG A 335 -13.66 0.60 -34.41
C ARG A 335 -14.79 -0.39 -34.67
N ASN A 336 -14.73 -1.02 -35.84
CA ASN A 336 -15.63 -2.13 -36.19
C ASN A 336 -15.13 -3.44 -35.56
N ALA A 337 -15.96 -4.48 -35.60
CA ALA A 337 -15.55 -5.81 -35.17
C ALA A 337 -14.31 -6.26 -35.94
N LEU A 338 -13.39 -6.93 -35.23
CA LEU A 338 -12.15 -7.40 -35.79
C LEU A 338 -12.43 -8.41 -36.91
N ASN A 339 -11.97 -8.10 -38.12
CA ASN A 339 -11.99 -9.02 -39.24
C ASN A 339 -10.57 -9.23 -39.77
N LYS A 340 -9.91 -10.30 -39.32
CA LYS A 340 -8.54 -10.64 -39.75
C LYS A 340 -8.43 -11.16 -41.19
N GLU A 341 -9.55 -11.44 -41.86
CA GLU A 341 -9.56 -11.83 -43.28
C GLU A 341 -9.28 -10.63 -44.21
N ASN A 342 -9.53 -9.41 -43.72
CA ASN A 342 -9.20 -8.19 -44.45
C ASN A 342 -7.68 -7.99 -44.48
N LYS A 343 -7.07 -7.77 -45.65
CA LYS A 343 -5.61 -7.55 -45.77
C LYS A 343 -5.11 -6.37 -44.92
N ASP A 344 -5.93 -5.33 -44.78
CA ASP A 344 -5.60 -4.12 -44.01
C ASP A 344 -6.15 -4.17 -42.58
N TRP A 345 -6.53 -5.35 -42.07
CA TRP A 345 -7.15 -5.51 -40.75
C TRP A 345 -6.32 -4.85 -39.64
N PHE A 346 -5.00 -4.96 -39.70
CA PHE A 346 -4.10 -4.40 -38.69
C PHE A 346 -4.23 -2.89 -38.63
N MET A 347 -4.23 -2.24 -39.80
CA MET A 347 -4.38 -0.80 -39.93
C MET A 347 -5.80 -0.34 -39.59
N ASN A 348 -6.81 -1.20 -39.75
CA ASN A 348 -8.18 -0.92 -39.31
C ASN A 348 -8.37 -1.07 -37.79
N GLU A 349 -7.53 -1.87 -37.14
CA GLU A 349 -7.62 -2.16 -35.71
C GLU A 349 -6.77 -1.20 -34.85
N TYR A 350 -5.56 -0.86 -35.28
CA TYR A 350 -4.58 -0.12 -34.48
C TYR A 350 -4.38 1.33 -34.94
N ALA A 351 -4.22 2.23 -33.97
CA ALA A 351 -3.84 3.63 -34.19
C ALA A 351 -2.33 3.79 -33.98
N ILE A 352 -1.56 3.71 -35.06
CA ILE A 352 -0.09 3.66 -35.02
C ILE A 352 0.60 5.04 -34.96
N SER A 353 -0.18 6.12 -34.97
CA SER A 353 0.33 7.49 -34.88
C SER A 353 -0.68 8.38 -34.16
N ASP A 354 -0.18 9.29 -33.33
CA ASP A 354 -0.96 10.39 -32.74
C ASP A 354 -0.45 11.73 -33.28
N THR A 355 -1.37 12.59 -33.69
CA THR A 355 -1.10 14.01 -33.91
C THR A 355 -1.38 14.74 -32.60
N LYS A 356 -0.33 15.24 -31.93
CA LYS A 356 -0.54 16.11 -30.76
C LYS A 356 -1.00 17.49 -31.23
N TRP A 357 -1.96 18.07 -30.52
CA TRP A 357 -2.55 19.37 -30.85
C TRP A 357 -1.61 20.56 -30.62
N TYR A 358 -0.53 20.35 -29.86
CA TYR A 358 0.59 21.29 -29.75
C TYR A 358 1.82 20.70 -30.43
N GLY A 359 2.12 21.21 -31.63
CA GLY A 359 3.31 20.86 -32.41
C GLY A 359 3.05 19.80 -33.48
N ASN A 360 3.62 20.01 -34.67
CA ASN A 360 3.59 19.10 -35.83
C ASN A 360 4.40 17.80 -35.60
N TYR A 361 4.37 17.24 -34.39
CA TYR A 361 5.08 16.00 -34.05
C TYR A 361 4.09 14.84 -34.09
N ASN A 362 4.13 14.07 -35.18
CA ASN A 362 3.50 12.76 -35.23
C ASN A 362 4.29 11.81 -34.33
N THR A 363 3.77 11.46 -33.16
CA THR A 363 4.39 10.44 -32.32
C THR A 363 3.93 9.06 -32.77
N GLN A 364 4.88 8.21 -33.19
CA GLN A 364 4.62 6.80 -33.49
C GLN A 364 4.11 6.10 -32.22
N ARG A 365 3.06 5.29 -32.37
CA ARG A 365 2.44 4.51 -31.30
C ARG A 365 2.61 3.03 -31.60
N ILE A 366 3.27 2.34 -30.68
CA ILE A 366 3.51 0.90 -30.79
C ILE A 366 2.36 0.16 -30.08
N PRO A 367 1.63 -0.73 -30.77
CA PRO A 367 0.66 -1.59 -30.11
C PRO A 367 1.30 -2.37 -28.96
N SER A 368 0.74 -2.31 -27.75
CA SER A 368 1.29 -2.87 -26.52
C SER A 368 0.20 -3.48 -25.62
N TRP A 369 0.58 -4.45 -24.78
CA TRP A 369 -0.28 -5.03 -23.73
C TRP A 369 -0.22 -4.18 -22.46
N THR A 370 -0.91 -3.05 -22.49
CA THR A 370 -0.96 -2.11 -21.37
C THR A 370 -1.86 -2.59 -20.24
N ASP A 371 -2.96 -3.24 -20.60
CA ASP A 371 -3.97 -3.76 -19.67
C ASP A 371 -3.55 -5.15 -19.21
N ARG A 372 -3.44 -5.38 -17.89
CA ARG A 372 -2.93 -6.63 -17.32
C ARG A 372 -3.69 -7.06 -16.09
N ILE A 373 -3.66 -8.37 -15.82
CA ILE A 373 -4.15 -8.96 -14.57
C ILE A 373 -3.07 -9.87 -14.00
N LEU A 374 -2.35 -9.36 -13.01
CA LEU A 374 -1.23 -10.03 -12.37
C LEU A 374 -1.66 -10.64 -11.03
N LYS A 375 -1.08 -11.78 -10.66
CA LYS A 375 -1.20 -12.38 -9.33
C LYS A 375 0.17 -12.50 -8.64
N TRP A 376 0.16 -12.36 -7.33
CA TRP A 376 1.20 -12.84 -6.44
C TRP A 376 0.55 -13.74 -5.38
N SER A 377 1.27 -14.74 -4.93
CA SER A 377 0.84 -15.62 -3.83
C SER A 377 2.03 -15.94 -2.94
N ASP A 378 1.77 -16.09 -1.66
CA ASP A 378 2.73 -16.69 -0.75
C ASP A 378 3.06 -18.10 -1.22
N GLU A 379 4.33 -18.50 -1.11
CA GLU A 379 4.83 -19.77 -1.63
C GLU A 379 4.12 -20.98 -1.00
N SER A 380 3.72 -20.88 0.27
CA SER A 380 2.99 -21.94 0.96
C SER A 380 1.53 -22.09 0.49
N MET A 381 0.96 -21.03 -0.08
CA MET A 381 -0.44 -20.93 -0.50
C MET A 381 -0.60 -20.87 -2.03
N GLU A 382 0.48 -20.90 -2.80
CA GLU A 382 0.44 -20.72 -4.26
C GLU A 382 -0.51 -21.73 -4.95
N SER A 383 -0.59 -22.96 -4.42
CA SER A 383 -1.51 -24.00 -4.91
C SER A 383 -2.99 -23.65 -4.75
N CYS A 384 -3.36 -22.80 -3.77
CA CYS A 384 -4.75 -22.48 -3.45
C CYS A 384 -5.41 -21.55 -4.47
N LEU A 385 -4.69 -20.56 -4.99
CA LEU A 385 -5.21 -19.59 -5.97
C LEU A 385 -4.68 -19.89 -7.37
N GLN A 386 -5.46 -20.64 -8.16
CA GLN A 386 -5.11 -20.98 -9.54
C GLN A 386 -5.78 -20.05 -10.54
N ILE A 387 -5.08 -19.79 -11.65
CA ILE A 387 -5.70 -19.13 -12.81
C ILE A 387 -6.49 -20.21 -13.55
N GLU A 388 -7.74 -19.91 -13.89
CA GLU A 388 -8.55 -20.84 -14.68
C GLU A 388 -8.07 -20.86 -16.14
N PRO A 389 -7.79 -22.03 -16.72
CA PRO A 389 -7.29 -22.12 -18.09
C PRO A 389 -8.21 -21.43 -19.09
N LYS A 390 -7.62 -20.74 -20.07
CA LYS A 390 -8.34 -20.07 -21.18
C LYS A 390 -9.26 -18.92 -20.75
N THR A 391 -9.16 -18.46 -19.50
CA THR A 391 -9.97 -17.33 -19.01
C THR A 391 -9.24 -16.00 -19.07
N TYR A 392 -7.91 -15.98 -19.24
CA TYR A 392 -7.15 -14.76 -19.49
C TYR A 392 -7.30 -14.34 -20.95
N LYS A 393 -8.33 -13.53 -21.23
CA LYS A 393 -8.78 -13.23 -22.59
C LYS A 393 -9.24 -11.77 -22.72
N PRO A 394 -9.15 -11.19 -23.93
CA PRO A 394 -9.75 -9.90 -24.25
C PRO A 394 -11.22 -10.07 -24.62
N ALA A 395 -11.96 -8.97 -24.55
CA ALA A 395 -13.28 -8.88 -25.15
C ALA A 395 -13.15 -8.80 -26.68
N LEU A 396 -13.72 -9.79 -27.39
CA LEU A 396 -13.68 -9.89 -28.85
C LEU A 396 -15.10 -10.00 -29.41
N PRO A 397 -15.86 -8.89 -29.43
CA PRO A 397 -17.20 -8.90 -30.00
C PRO A 397 -17.12 -9.16 -31.51
N ASN A 398 -18.03 -10.00 -32.01
CA ASN A 398 -18.16 -10.30 -33.45
C ASN A 398 -18.96 -9.24 -34.22
N ARG A 399 -19.44 -8.21 -33.52
CA ARG A 399 -20.18 -7.07 -34.08
C ARG A 399 -19.74 -5.78 -33.41
N LYS A 400 -20.17 -4.63 -33.95
CA LYS A 400 -19.87 -3.34 -33.34
C LYS A 400 -20.63 -3.19 -32.02
N THR A 401 -19.91 -2.99 -30.92
CA THR A 401 -20.50 -2.79 -29.59
C THR A 401 -19.79 -1.66 -28.82
N VAL A 402 -20.36 -1.25 -27.68
CA VAL A 402 -19.73 -0.26 -26.79
C VAL A 402 -18.33 -0.64 -26.32
N LEU A 403 -17.99 -1.94 -26.31
CA LEU A 403 -16.67 -2.43 -25.87
C LEU A 403 -15.55 -2.03 -26.85
N LEU A 404 -15.91 -1.57 -28.06
CA LEU A 404 -14.99 -1.09 -29.09
C LEU A 404 -14.85 0.44 -29.13
N TYR A 405 -15.51 1.17 -28.23
CA TYR A 405 -15.48 2.65 -28.21
C TYR A 405 -14.13 3.20 -27.75
N SER A 406 -13.50 2.54 -26.78
CA SER A 406 -12.19 2.91 -26.24
C SER A 406 -11.05 2.52 -27.19
N ASP A 407 -9.94 3.24 -27.10
CA ASP A 407 -8.65 2.86 -27.68
C ASP A 407 -7.97 1.71 -26.91
N HIS A 408 -8.60 1.21 -25.85
CA HIS A 408 -8.24 -0.01 -25.15
C HIS A 408 -9.31 -1.10 -25.30
N THR A 409 -8.86 -2.36 -25.32
CA THR A 409 -9.74 -3.54 -25.28
C THR A 409 -9.90 -4.03 -23.84
N PRO A 410 -11.13 -4.20 -23.31
CA PRO A 410 -11.34 -4.82 -22.01
C PRO A 410 -10.73 -6.22 -21.96
N ILE A 411 -10.18 -6.61 -20.82
CA ILE A 411 -9.69 -7.98 -20.59
C ILE A 411 -10.26 -8.56 -19.31
N SER A 412 -10.29 -9.89 -19.23
CA SER A 412 -10.75 -10.65 -18.07
C SER A 412 -9.80 -11.78 -17.74
N CYS A 413 -9.82 -12.25 -16.50
CA CYS A 413 -9.16 -13.46 -16.03
C CYS A 413 -10.00 -14.10 -14.92
N GLY A 414 -10.17 -15.42 -15.00
CA GLY A 414 -10.85 -16.22 -13.99
C GLY A 414 -9.85 -16.87 -13.04
N TYR A 415 -10.20 -16.95 -11.77
CA TYR A 415 -9.42 -17.65 -10.75
C TYR A 415 -10.28 -18.66 -10.01
N SER A 416 -9.67 -19.77 -9.63
CA SER A 416 -10.24 -20.77 -8.74
C SER A 416 -9.46 -20.73 -7.42
N LEU A 417 -10.14 -20.36 -6.34
CA LEU A 417 -9.59 -20.35 -4.98
C LEU A 417 -10.10 -21.55 -4.18
N ARG A 418 -9.19 -22.41 -3.72
CA ARG A 418 -9.47 -23.53 -2.81
C ARG A 418 -9.13 -23.18 -1.36
N PRO A 419 -9.81 -23.79 -0.37
CA PRO A 419 -9.42 -23.66 1.02
C PRO A 419 -8.06 -24.35 1.28
N VAL A 420 -7.40 -23.93 2.35
CA VAL A 420 -6.17 -24.57 2.84
C VAL A 420 -6.52 -25.87 3.55
N SER A 421 -5.75 -26.93 3.34
CA SER A 421 -5.93 -28.22 4.02
C SER A 421 -5.90 -28.07 5.54
N LYS A 422 -6.87 -28.70 6.22
CA LYS A 422 -7.03 -28.69 7.69
C LYS A 422 -5.79 -29.19 8.45
N SER A 423 -4.92 -29.99 7.83
CA SER A 423 -3.66 -30.46 8.42
C SER A 423 -2.61 -29.35 8.65
N LEU A 424 -2.81 -28.17 8.05
CA LEU A 424 -1.92 -27.01 8.13
C LEU A 424 -2.57 -25.81 8.82
N VAL A 425 -3.83 -25.94 9.26
CA VAL A 425 -4.60 -24.87 9.89
C VAL A 425 -4.26 -24.82 11.38
N PRO A 426 -3.68 -23.73 11.93
CA PRO A 426 -3.61 -23.57 13.37
C PRO A 426 -5.03 -23.44 13.94
N PRO A 427 -5.32 -23.95 15.15
CA PRO A 427 -6.63 -23.83 15.76
C PRO A 427 -7.06 -22.36 15.84
N VAL A 428 -8.21 -22.05 15.25
CA VAL A 428 -8.72 -20.69 15.07
C VAL A 428 -9.05 -20.04 16.42
N LYS A 429 -8.35 -18.94 16.73
CA LYS A 429 -8.93 -17.76 17.40
C LYS A 429 -8.36 -16.49 16.75
N LEU A 430 -8.86 -16.16 15.55
CA LEU A 430 -8.56 -14.89 14.89
C LEU A 430 -9.81 -14.00 14.92
N ASN A 431 -9.82 -13.04 15.86
CA ASN A 431 -10.80 -11.97 15.88
C ASN A 431 -10.53 -11.02 14.69
N LEU A 432 -11.57 -10.79 13.89
CA LEU A 432 -11.56 -9.82 12.80
C LEU A 432 -11.21 -8.42 13.32
N VAL A 433 -10.25 -7.79 12.67
CA VAL A 433 -10.01 -6.35 12.80
C VAL A 433 -11.04 -5.63 11.94
N LEU A 434 -12.14 -5.20 12.57
CA LEU A 434 -13.10 -4.25 11.99
C LEU A 434 -12.57 -2.83 12.23
N GLY A 435 -12.08 -2.20 11.17
CA GLY A 435 -11.52 -0.86 11.22
C GLY A 435 -12.56 0.22 10.97
N THR A 436 -12.65 1.17 11.90
CA THR A 436 -12.92 2.59 11.58
C THR A 436 -12.15 3.47 12.54
N ASN A 437 -11.33 4.37 11.99
CA ASN A 437 -10.62 5.46 12.66
C ASN A 437 -9.47 5.03 13.58
N SER A 438 -8.26 5.16 13.04
CA SER A 438 -6.99 5.17 13.77
C SER A 438 -6.92 6.36 14.72
N ILE A 439 -7.58 6.23 15.86
CA ILE A 439 -6.94 6.50 17.14
C ILE A 439 -6.71 5.09 17.66
N LEU A 440 -5.48 4.77 18.11
CA LEU A 440 -5.06 3.41 18.50
C LEU A 440 -6.00 2.70 19.50
N PHE A 441 -6.97 3.43 20.05
CA PHE A 441 -8.05 2.96 20.91
C PHE A 441 -9.34 3.76 20.63
N GLY A 442 -10.07 3.39 19.58
CA GLY A 442 -11.34 4.04 19.25
C GLY A 442 -12.40 3.89 20.36
N PRO A 443 -13.34 4.84 20.49
CA PRO A 443 -14.43 4.77 21.45
C PRO A 443 -15.42 3.68 21.03
N GLY A 444 -15.39 2.52 21.66
CA GLY A 444 -16.45 1.54 21.44
C GLY A 444 -16.22 0.16 22.00
N TYR A 445 -14.97 -0.28 22.14
CA TYR A 445 -14.68 -1.62 22.62
C TYR A 445 -13.45 -1.64 23.50
N PRO A 446 -13.54 -2.15 24.75
CA PRO A 446 -12.35 -2.35 25.57
C PRO A 446 -11.37 -3.24 24.80
N SER A 447 -10.08 -2.88 24.83
CA SER A 447 -9.03 -3.64 24.15
C SER A 447 -8.98 -5.04 24.76
N ARG A 448 -9.59 -6.02 24.09
CA ARG A 448 -9.59 -7.42 24.53
C ARG A 448 -8.17 -8.03 24.57
N PHE A 449 -7.18 -7.33 24.04
CA PHE A 449 -5.79 -7.77 23.97
C PHE A 449 -4.94 -7.32 25.17
N THR A 450 -5.30 -6.24 25.88
CA THR A 450 -4.41 -5.66 26.90
C THR A 450 -4.33 -6.46 28.21
N CYS A 451 -5.31 -7.33 28.50
CA CYS A 451 -5.31 -8.16 29.72
C CYS A 451 -5.67 -9.63 29.47
N SER A 452 -5.00 -10.25 28.51
CA SER A 452 -5.13 -11.70 28.30
C SER A 452 -4.45 -12.55 29.40
N SER A 453 -3.55 -11.97 30.20
CA SER A 453 -2.74 -12.70 31.20
C SER A 453 -2.78 -12.13 32.62
N ASP A 454 -3.82 -11.38 32.99
CA ASP A 454 -3.91 -10.61 34.26
C ASP A 454 -2.59 -9.90 34.67
N ALA A 455 -1.88 -9.33 33.69
CA ALA A 455 -0.54 -8.77 33.90
C ALA A 455 -0.50 -7.60 34.93
N TYR A 456 -1.65 -6.99 35.20
CA TYR A 456 -1.80 -5.91 36.17
C TYR A 456 -2.42 -6.37 37.50
N GLY A 457 -2.62 -7.68 37.70
CA GLY A 457 -3.15 -8.26 38.93
C GLY A 457 -4.58 -7.83 39.26
N LEU A 458 -5.39 -7.51 38.23
CA LEU A 458 -6.75 -7.01 38.42
C LEU A 458 -7.68 -8.10 38.94
N GLU A 459 -7.48 -9.37 38.61
CA GLU A 459 -8.31 -10.44 39.19
C GLU A 459 -8.01 -10.61 40.68
N GLY A 460 -6.74 -10.52 41.07
CA GLY A 460 -6.32 -10.57 42.47
C GLY A 460 -6.82 -9.41 43.32
N THR A 461 -7.06 -8.24 42.73
CA THR A 461 -7.56 -7.04 43.43
C THR A 461 -9.07 -6.83 43.29
N LYS A 462 -9.82 -7.83 42.82
CA LYS A 462 -11.26 -7.71 42.52
C LYS A 462 -11.56 -6.52 41.61
N PHE A 463 -10.77 -6.40 40.54
CA PHE A 463 -10.88 -5.39 39.51
C PHE A 463 -10.71 -3.95 40.02
N GLN A 464 -10.00 -3.75 41.13
CA GLN A 464 -9.63 -2.42 41.57
C GLN A 464 -8.36 -1.95 40.86
N LEU A 465 -8.41 -0.73 40.30
CA LEU A 465 -7.23 -0.10 39.71
C LEU A 465 -6.17 0.16 40.79
N PRO A 466 -4.86 0.06 40.46
CA PRO A 466 -3.80 0.54 41.33
C PRO A 466 -4.05 2.00 41.72
N LYS A 467 -3.88 2.31 43.01
CA LYS A 467 -4.21 3.64 43.59
C LYS A 467 -3.58 4.80 42.81
N GLU A 468 -2.31 4.68 42.43
CA GLU A 468 -1.60 5.70 41.63
C GLU A 468 -2.25 5.98 40.26
N VAL A 469 -2.80 4.95 39.61
CA VAL A 469 -3.49 5.09 38.32
C VAL A 469 -4.88 5.68 38.53
N ALA A 470 -5.59 5.21 39.57
CA ALA A 470 -6.92 5.73 39.92
C ALA A 470 -6.86 7.22 40.27
N ASP A 471 -5.93 7.64 41.12
CA ASP A 471 -5.74 9.03 41.53
C ASP A 471 -5.43 9.92 40.32
N LYS A 472 -4.58 9.48 39.39
CA LYS A 472 -4.30 10.19 38.13
C LYS A 472 -5.53 10.34 37.24
N ILE A 473 -6.34 9.30 37.14
CA ILE A 473 -7.57 9.33 36.34
C ILE A 473 -8.59 10.29 36.96
N ILE A 474 -8.79 10.21 38.28
CA ILE A 474 -9.73 11.04 39.04
C ILE A 474 -9.35 12.51 38.95
N ASN A 475 -8.06 12.82 39.14
CA ASN A 475 -7.54 14.19 39.11
C ASN A 475 -7.39 14.75 37.68
N SER A 476 -7.54 13.92 36.64
CA SER A 476 -7.47 14.39 35.26
C SER A 476 -8.77 15.09 34.84
N ASN A 477 -8.65 16.28 34.26
CA ASN A 477 -9.74 16.98 33.57
C ASN A 477 -9.36 17.28 32.11
N PRO A 478 -9.32 16.25 31.24
CA PRO A 478 -8.81 16.40 29.88
C PRO A 478 -9.76 17.19 28.99
N ASP A 479 -9.27 18.28 28.40
CA ASP A 479 -9.97 18.97 27.31
C ASP A 479 -9.74 18.23 25.99
N THR A 480 -10.83 17.77 25.37
CA THR A 480 -10.82 16.98 24.13
C THR A 480 -11.28 17.78 22.91
N THR A 481 -11.33 19.11 23.02
CA THR A 481 -11.49 19.95 21.84
C THR A 481 -10.32 19.70 20.86
N ARG A 482 -10.62 19.70 19.56
CA ARG A 482 -9.57 19.52 18.53
C ARG A 482 -8.58 20.69 18.48
N TYR A 483 -8.92 21.79 19.12
CA TYR A 483 -8.18 23.03 19.10
C TYR A 483 -7.67 23.32 20.50
N VAL A 484 -6.48 22.79 20.81
CA VAL A 484 -5.87 22.95 22.13
C VAL A 484 -4.96 24.17 22.10
N GLU A 485 -5.43 25.26 22.70
CA GLU A 485 -4.68 26.51 22.83
C GLU A 485 -3.99 26.58 24.19
N ILE A 486 -2.67 26.38 24.20
CA ILE A 486 -1.85 26.54 25.41
C ILE A 486 -1.22 27.93 25.37
N PRO A 487 -1.49 28.82 26.36
CA PRO A 487 -1.01 30.20 26.33
C PRO A 487 0.51 30.35 26.11
N GLU A 488 1.31 29.49 26.74
CA GLU A 488 2.77 29.47 26.56
C GLU A 488 3.17 29.16 25.11
N GLU A 489 2.50 28.20 24.46
CA GLU A 489 2.79 27.82 23.08
C GLU A 489 2.35 28.89 22.08
N ILE A 490 1.25 29.61 22.38
CA ILE A 490 0.81 30.76 21.56
C ILE A 490 1.86 31.88 21.60
N GLY A 491 2.47 32.13 22.76
CA GLY A 491 3.57 33.08 22.88
C GLY A 491 4.74 32.74 21.94
N ILE A 492 5.19 31.49 21.98
CA ILE A 492 6.29 31.00 21.13
C ILE A 492 5.93 31.06 19.65
N GLU A 493 4.70 30.70 19.28
CA GLU A 493 4.23 30.79 17.89
C GLU A 493 4.30 32.23 17.38
N ARG A 494 3.84 33.21 18.16
CA ARG A 494 3.91 34.63 17.79
C ARG A 494 5.35 35.09 17.61
N GLU A 495 6.24 34.76 18.54
CA GLU A 495 7.68 35.09 18.45
C GLU A 495 8.32 34.52 17.18
N LEU A 496 8.02 33.27 16.82
CA LEU A 496 8.57 32.62 15.62
C LEU A 496 8.03 33.24 14.33
N VAL A 497 6.74 33.57 14.30
CA VAL A 497 6.09 34.23 13.16
C VAL A 497 6.67 35.64 12.96
N GLU A 498 6.78 36.42 14.03
CA GLU A 498 7.41 37.76 13.99
C GLU A 498 8.87 37.64 13.52
N SER A 499 9.64 36.71 14.07
CA SER A 499 11.03 36.45 13.65
C SER A 499 11.13 36.10 12.17
N ALA A 500 10.22 35.28 11.64
CA ALA A 500 10.22 34.90 10.23
C ALA A 500 9.91 36.09 9.30
N LEU A 501 8.98 36.97 9.71
CA LEU A 501 8.66 38.19 8.97
C LEU A 501 9.83 39.17 9.00
N THR A 502 10.46 39.40 10.16
CA THR A 502 11.65 40.25 10.27
C THR A 502 12.80 39.72 9.41
N LEU A 503 13.07 38.42 9.42
CA LEU A 503 14.08 37.80 8.55
C LEU A 503 13.80 38.02 7.06
N PHE A 504 12.52 37.94 6.66
CA PHE A 504 12.10 38.18 5.29
C PHE A 504 12.35 39.65 4.88
N ASP A 505 11.91 40.61 5.70
CA ASP A 505 12.08 42.04 5.42
C ASP A 505 13.56 42.45 5.38
N GLU A 506 14.37 41.92 6.30
CA GLU A 506 15.81 42.14 6.33
C GLU A 506 16.50 41.55 5.10
N SER A 507 15.99 40.44 4.55
CA SER A 507 16.60 39.79 3.37
C SER A 507 16.46 40.64 2.11
N LEU A 508 15.38 41.41 2.00
CA LEU A 508 15.14 42.35 0.90
C LEU A 508 16.06 43.58 1.00
N ASN A 509 16.39 43.99 2.22
CA ASN A 509 17.16 45.20 2.49
C ASN A 509 18.59 44.91 3.02
N LEU A 510 19.14 43.74 2.71
CA LEU A 510 20.35 43.23 3.35
C LEU A 510 21.59 44.13 3.18
N LYS A 511 21.65 44.88 2.08
CA LYS A 511 22.73 45.83 1.78
C LYS A 511 22.67 47.10 2.63
N VAL A 512 21.50 47.44 3.17
CA VAL A 512 21.31 48.65 3.98
C VAL A 512 21.98 48.46 5.33
N GLY A 513 22.91 49.37 5.66
CA GLY A 513 23.70 49.34 6.90
C GLY A 513 24.84 48.32 6.93
N LEU A 514 25.18 47.69 5.79
CA LEU A 514 26.28 46.72 5.70
C LEU A 514 27.62 47.44 5.43
N ASN A 515 28.45 47.57 6.46
CA ASN A 515 29.76 48.23 6.37
C ASN A 515 30.86 47.34 5.74
N TYR A 516 30.65 46.01 5.74
CA TYR A 516 31.61 45.02 5.25
C TYR A 516 31.00 44.20 4.11
N PRO A 517 31.16 44.62 2.84
CA PRO A 517 30.58 43.92 1.69
C PRO A 517 31.08 42.48 1.52
N SER A 518 32.28 42.15 2.03
CA SER A 518 32.88 40.81 1.93
C SER A 518 32.05 39.71 2.58
N ILE A 519 31.23 40.03 3.58
CA ILE A 519 30.40 39.05 4.30
C ILE A 519 28.99 38.91 3.71
N TYR A 520 28.63 39.66 2.66
CA TYR A 520 27.26 39.73 2.13
C TYR A 520 26.68 38.35 1.79
N PHE A 521 27.46 37.52 1.10
CA PHE A 521 27.02 36.18 0.69
C PHE A 521 26.81 35.24 1.89
N ASP A 522 27.73 35.26 2.85
CA ASP A 522 27.62 34.44 4.07
C ASP A 522 26.46 34.88 4.96
N LEU A 523 26.22 36.20 5.05
CA LEU A 523 25.10 36.76 5.77
C LEU A 523 23.77 36.39 5.10
N GLN A 524 23.67 36.48 3.78
CA GLN A 524 22.49 36.07 3.02
C GLN A 524 22.19 34.58 3.23
N LYS A 525 23.22 33.72 3.20
CA LYS A 525 23.09 32.29 3.48
C LYS A 525 22.69 32.01 4.92
N HIS A 526 23.20 32.77 5.89
CA HIS A 526 22.82 32.64 7.29
C HIS A 526 21.34 32.99 7.51
N MET A 527 20.86 34.10 6.94
CA MET A 527 19.46 34.50 7.05
C MET A 527 18.49 33.50 6.43
N ALA A 528 18.84 32.93 5.27
CA ALA A 528 18.05 31.87 4.66
C ALA A 528 17.95 30.64 5.58
N LYS A 529 19.03 30.29 6.30
CA LYS A 529 19.01 29.21 7.29
C LYS A 529 18.13 29.55 8.48
N GLU A 530 18.23 30.76 9.03
CA GLU A 530 17.40 31.21 10.16
C GLU A 530 15.91 31.20 9.81
N TYR A 531 15.55 31.61 8.58
CA TYR A 531 14.17 31.57 8.10
C TYR A 531 13.63 30.14 8.06
N VAL A 532 14.42 29.20 7.50
CA VAL A 532 14.06 27.78 7.48
C VAL A 532 13.97 27.19 8.89
N SER A 533 14.88 27.56 9.79
CA SER A 533 14.86 27.14 11.20
C SER A 533 13.60 27.62 11.92
N SER A 534 13.18 28.88 11.72
CA SER A 534 11.93 29.42 12.29
C SER A 534 10.71 28.64 11.81
N GLN A 535 10.58 28.44 10.50
CA GLN A 535 9.45 27.69 9.91
C GLN A 535 9.41 26.22 10.38
N THR A 536 10.58 25.58 10.50
CA THR A 536 10.69 24.20 10.98
C THR A 536 10.33 24.09 12.45
N THR A 537 10.73 25.07 13.26
CA THR A 537 10.40 25.15 14.69
C THR A 537 8.89 25.35 14.88
N LEU A 538 8.26 26.22 14.09
CA LEU A 538 6.82 26.45 14.09
C LEU A 538 6.03 25.19 13.72
N SER A 539 6.47 24.46 12.69
CA SER A 539 5.88 23.16 12.32
C SER A 539 6.00 22.11 13.44
N SER A 540 7.14 22.09 14.14
CA SER A 540 7.37 21.21 15.29
C SER A 540 6.45 21.53 16.45
N LEU A 541 6.20 22.82 16.72
CA LEU A 541 5.27 23.30 17.75
C LEU A 541 3.82 22.87 17.45
N ASN A 542 3.38 23.01 16.19
CA ASN A 542 2.07 22.53 15.76
C ASN A 542 1.91 21.01 15.89
N THR A 543 3.00 20.26 15.71
CA THR A 543 2.98 18.81 15.95
C THR A 543 2.82 18.48 17.45
N LEU A 544 3.41 19.26 18.36
CA LEU A 544 3.20 19.07 19.81
C LEU A 544 1.75 19.30 20.23
N ARG A 545 1.04 20.26 19.62
CA ARG A 545 -0.39 20.48 19.86
C ARG A 545 -1.24 19.25 19.51
N ALA A 546 -0.91 18.58 18.41
CA ALA A 546 -1.56 17.32 18.04
C ALA A 546 -1.27 16.19 19.05
N VAL A 547 -0.06 16.14 19.61
CA VAL A 547 0.30 15.19 20.68
C VAL A 547 -0.51 15.49 21.95
N THR A 548 -0.69 16.75 22.32
CA THR A 548 -1.53 17.15 23.46
C THR A 548 -2.96 16.64 23.31
N TYR A 549 -3.56 16.80 22.11
CA TYR A 549 -4.89 16.28 21.81
C TYR A 549 -4.99 14.76 22.00
N ILE A 550 -3.97 14.01 21.55
CA ILE A 550 -3.91 12.55 21.73
C ILE A 550 -3.82 12.19 23.22
N ILE A 551 -2.95 12.86 23.98
CA ILE A 551 -2.80 12.65 25.42
C ILE A 551 -4.15 12.86 26.13
N ASN A 552 -4.84 13.96 25.85
CA ASN A 552 -6.14 14.27 26.47
C ASN A 552 -7.22 13.26 26.07
N THR A 553 -7.20 12.79 24.83
CA THR A 553 -8.12 11.74 24.36
C THR A 553 -7.89 10.42 25.11
N LEU A 554 -6.63 10.00 25.29
CA LEU A 554 -6.28 8.79 26.05
C LEU A 554 -6.71 8.90 27.52
N ARG A 555 -6.42 10.04 28.17
CA ARG A 555 -6.87 10.31 29.55
C ARG A 555 -8.40 10.25 29.67
N SER A 556 -9.12 10.77 28.67
CA SER A 556 -10.58 10.72 28.63
C SER A 556 -11.13 9.29 28.52
N PHE A 557 -10.50 8.43 27.71
CA PHE A 557 -10.89 7.02 27.63
C PHE A 557 -10.58 6.26 28.91
N ALA A 558 -9.47 6.57 29.58
CA ALA A 558 -9.14 5.98 30.88
C ALA A 558 -10.21 6.36 31.92
N LYS A 559 -10.60 7.64 31.96
CA LYS A 559 -11.65 8.16 32.84
C LYS A 559 -13.01 7.51 32.58
N LEU A 560 -13.44 7.45 31.32
CA LEU A 560 -14.68 6.79 30.93
C LEU A 560 -14.72 5.32 31.39
N SER A 561 -13.62 4.60 31.19
CA SER A 561 -13.51 3.18 31.55
C SER A 561 -13.56 2.98 33.07
N HIS A 562 -12.85 3.82 33.82
CA HIS A 562 -12.88 3.80 35.28
C HIS A 562 -14.27 4.12 35.84
N THR A 563 -14.92 5.19 35.37
CA THR A 563 -16.26 5.57 35.83
C THR A 563 -17.32 4.51 35.54
N LYS A 564 -17.24 3.83 34.38
CA LYS A 564 -18.25 2.85 33.96
C LYS A 564 -18.07 1.46 34.60
N TYR A 565 -16.83 1.07 34.90
CA TYR A 565 -16.50 -0.30 35.29
C TYR A 565 -15.75 -0.44 36.62
N GLY A 566 -15.36 0.66 37.28
CA GLY A 566 -14.51 0.62 38.49
C GLY A 566 -15.07 -0.14 39.68
N ASN A 567 -16.39 -0.40 39.71
CA ASN A 567 -17.08 -1.15 40.76
C ASN A 567 -17.73 -2.45 40.23
N LYS A 568 -17.30 -2.95 39.06
CA LYS A 568 -17.90 -4.12 38.42
C LYS A 568 -16.93 -5.30 38.39
N GLU A 569 -17.43 -6.47 38.74
CA GLU A 569 -16.66 -7.72 38.73
C GLU A 569 -17.13 -8.59 37.54
N SER A 570 -16.77 -8.19 36.32
CA SER A 570 -17.10 -8.90 35.07
C SER A 570 -15.87 -8.97 34.16
N GLU A 571 -15.82 -9.95 33.27
CA GLU A 571 -14.74 -10.04 32.27
C GLU A 571 -14.65 -8.76 31.43
N GLU A 572 -15.77 -8.14 31.09
CA GLU A 572 -15.80 -6.84 30.42
C GLU A 572 -15.15 -5.73 31.25
N ALA A 573 -15.36 -5.73 32.57
CA ALA A 573 -14.74 -4.78 33.49
C ALA A 573 -13.23 -5.00 33.58
N LYS A 574 -12.76 -6.25 33.62
CA LYS A 574 -11.33 -6.61 33.56
C LYS A 574 -10.64 -5.95 32.37
N TYR A 575 -11.18 -6.16 31.16
CA TYR A 575 -10.59 -5.61 29.94
C TYR A 575 -10.67 -4.09 29.87
N ALA A 576 -11.77 -3.49 30.34
CA ALA A 576 -11.97 -2.04 30.33
C ALA A 576 -11.02 -1.32 31.31
N LEU A 577 -10.89 -1.82 32.53
CA LEU A 577 -10.01 -1.24 33.54
C LEU A 577 -8.53 -1.45 33.19
N CYS A 578 -8.21 -2.58 32.58
CA CYS A 578 -6.89 -2.79 31.99
C CYS A 578 -6.55 -1.82 30.87
N SER A 579 -7.51 -1.55 29.97
CA SER A 579 -7.36 -0.54 28.93
C SER A 579 -7.12 0.84 29.54
N ALA A 580 -7.81 1.16 30.66
CA ALA A 580 -7.60 2.41 31.39
C ALA A 580 -6.16 2.55 31.92
N ILE A 581 -5.57 1.48 32.48
CA ILE A 581 -4.16 1.48 32.93
C ILE A 581 -3.21 1.77 31.76
N VAL A 582 -3.44 1.13 30.61
CA VAL A 582 -2.60 1.30 29.41
C VAL A 582 -2.71 2.73 28.88
N TYR A 583 -3.92 3.28 28.76
CA TYR A 583 -4.13 4.65 28.29
C TYR A 583 -3.43 5.67 29.19
N THR A 584 -3.54 5.52 30.51
CA THR A 584 -2.85 6.38 31.47
C THR A 584 -1.34 6.29 31.33
N LYS A 585 -0.76 5.08 31.25
CA LYS A 585 0.69 4.91 31.10
C LYS A 585 1.25 5.45 29.78
N VAL A 586 0.52 5.28 28.68
CA VAL A 586 0.91 5.82 27.37
C VAL A 586 0.82 7.35 27.38
N ALA A 587 -0.27 7.90 27.91
CA ALA A 587 -0.44 9.34 28.07
C ALA A 587 0.70 9.98 28.87
N ASP A 588 1.12 9.37 29.99
CA ASP A 588 2.21 9.87 30.83
C ASP A 588 3.55 9.93 30.11
N LYS A 589 3.88 8.89 29.33
CA LYS A 589 5.14 8.88 28.59
C LYS A 589 5.13 9.79 27.36
N LEU A 590 3.97 9.96 26.71
CA LEU A 590 3.80 10.99 25.68
C LEU A 590 3.97 12.39 26.27
N GLU A 591 3.41 12.67 27.45
CA GLU A 591 3.58 13.95 28.15
C GLU A 591 5.06 14.21 28.48
N THR A 592 5.77 13.21 29.00
CA THR A 592 7.21 13.33 29.32
C THR A 592 8.03 13.67 28.07
N SER A 593 7.75 13.01 26.94
CA SER A 593 8.43 13.29 25.67
C SER A 593 8.07 14.66 25.12
N ARG A 594 6.79 15.04 25.20
CA ARG A 594 6.29 16.34 24.76
C ARG A 594 7.00 17.46 25.54
N ALA A 595 7.08 17.37 26.86
CA ALA A 595 7.76 18.35 27.70
C ALA A 595 9.24 18.53 27.29
N LYS A 596 9.97 17.43 27.08
CA LYS A 596 11.37 17.49 26.64
C LYS A 596 11.53 18.18 25.28
N GLN A 597 10.59 17.97 24.37
CA GLN A 597 10.65 18.53 23.03
C GLN A 597 10.24 20.01 23.00
N LEU A 598 9.29 20.40 23.85
CA LEU A 598 8.91 21.79 24.06
C LEU A 598 10.08 22.64 24.55
N GLU A 599 10.89 22.13 25.48
CA GLU A 599 12.09 22.83 25.96
C GLU A 599 13.12 23.09 24.85
N LYS A 600 13.26 22.16 23.89
CA LYS A 600 14.11 22.40 22.72
C LYS A 600 13.55 23.49 21.82
N ILE A 601 12.23 23.49 21.60
CA ILE A 601 11.55 24.52 20.80
C ILE A 601 11.75 25.90 21.45
N LYS A 602 11.62 26.00 22.78
CA LYS A 602 11.90 27.24 23.53
C LYS A 602 13.35 27.70 23.34
N ALA A 603 14.32 26.78 23.43
CA ALA A 603 15.73 27.12 23.24
C ALA A 603 16.01 27.62 21.82
N GLU A 604 15.41 27.00 20.80
CA GLU A 604 15.58 27.40 19.41
C GLU A 604 14.89 28.73 19.08
N SER A 605 13.69 28.97 19.61
CA SER A 605 13.01 30.29 19.51
C SER A 605 13.88 31.42 20.07
N LYS A 606 14.44 31.21 21.27
CA LYS A 606 15.35 32.18 21.91
C LYS A 606 16.63 32.39 21.10
N ARG A 607 17.19 31.34 20.49
CA ARG A 607 18.39 31.43 19.64
C ARG A 607 18.12 32.25 18.39
N ILE A 608 17.01 32.00 17.69
CA ILE A 608 16.62 32.75 16.49
C ILE A 608 16.45 34.23 16.84
N THR A 609 15.74 34.52 17.94
CA THR A 609 15.53 35.87 18.45
C THR A 609 16.87 36.56 18.79
N HIS A 610 17.81 35.83 19.41
CA HIS A 610 19.14 36.36 19.68
C HIS A 610 19.91 36.71 18.41
N ASN A 611 19.92 35.81 17.40
CA ASN A 611 20.60 36.07 16.14
C ASN A 611 20.00 37.28 15.40
N LEU A 612 18.68 37.44 15.44
CA LEU A 612 18.01 38.63 14.91
C LEU A 612 18.47 39.92 15.59
N ASN A 613 18.59 39.91 16.93
CA ASN A 613 19.05 41.08 17.68
C ASN A 613 20.53 41.43 17.40
N GLU A 614 21.37 40.46 17.06
CA GLU A 614 22.78 40.67 16.72
C GLU A 614 23.00 41.09 15.25
N LEU A 615 21.97 41.02 14.40
CA LEU A 615 22.08 41.26 12.96
C LEU A 615 22.69 42.65 12.63
N SER A 616 22.23 43.71 13.31
CA SER A 616 22.76 45.06 13.09
C SER A 616 24.24 45.18 13.48
N ARG A 617 24.68 44.47 14.52
CA ARG A 617 26.08 44.43 14.96
C ARG A 617 26.95 43.63 13.99
N VAL A 618 26.43 42.54 13.43
CA VAL A 618 27.12 41.79 12.37
C VAL A 618 27.29 42.65 11.12
N LYS A 619 26.24 43.36 10.70
CA LYS A 619 26.29 44.30 9.56
C LYS A 619 27.33 45.42 9.76
N SER A 620 27.45 45.95 10.98
CA SER A 620 28.35 47.06 11.29
C SER A 620 29.80 46.66 11.60
N THR A 621 30.05 45.43 12.06
CA THR A 621 31.39 44.95 12.48
C THR A 621 31.99 43.87 11.60
N GLY A 622 31.20 43.24 10.73
CA GLY A 622 31.65 42.14 9.87
C GLY A 622 31.83 40.79 10.59
N LYS A 623 31.57 40.70 11.90
CA LYS A 623 31.86 39.51 12.71
C LYS A 623 30.72 38.50 12.72
N MET A 624 30.75 37.52 11.81
CA MET A 624 29.76 36.43 11.76
C MET A 624 29.72 35.53 13.01
N SER A 625 30.77 35.55 13.83
CA SER A 625 30.86 34.79 15.09
C SER A 625 29.91 35.28 16.19
N LEU A 626 29.25 36.42 16.00
CA LEU A 626 28.22 36.91 16.93
C LEU A 626 26.94 36.09 16.84
N PHE A 627 26.71 35.37 15.73
CA PHE A 627 25.58 34.48 15.61
C PHE A 627 25.82 33.16 16.34
N LEU A 628 24.81 32.69 17.06
CA LEU A 628 24.77 31.36 17.64
C LEU A 628 24.42 30.33 16.56
N SER A 629 25.17 29.23 16.55
CA SER A 629 24.89 28.10 15.66
C SER A 629 23.62 27.37 16.08
N ALA A 630 22.88 26.86 15.09
CA ALA A 630 21.69 26.06 15.35
C ALA A 630 22.05 24.83 16.19
N ALA A 631 21.26 24.56 17.23
CA ALA A 631 21.25 23.22 17.80
C ALA A 631 20.69 22.30 16.71
N HIS A 632 21.36 21.20 16.39
CA HIS A 632 20.83 20.23 15.42
C HIS A 632 19.44 19.75 15.86
N PHE A 633 18.39 20.32 15.28
CA PHE A 633 17.02 19.88 15.48
C PHE A 633 16.81 18.68 14.57
N SER A 634 16.91 17.47 15.13
CA SER A 634 16.36 16.31 14.45
C SER A 634 14.85 16.52 14.34
N THR A 635 14.32 16.54 13.13
CA THR A 635 12.89 16.46 12.82
C THR A 635 12.37 15.06 13.20
N THR A 636 12.38 14.76 14.50
CA THR A 636 11.89 13.52 15.10
C THR A 636 10.68 13.83 15.96
N ILE A 637 9.57 14.22 15.35
CA ILE A 637 8.26 14.18 16.04
C ILE A 637 7.29 13.26 15.32
N THR A 638 7.30 13.20 13.98
CA THR A 638 6.49 12.20 13.24
C THR A 638 6.94 10.76 13.52
N VAL A 639 8.22 10.56 13.82
CA VAL A 639 8.83 9.25 14.09
C VAL A 639 8.81 8.88 15.58
N VAL A 640 8.69 9.86 16.49
CA VAL A 640 8.80 9.62 17.94
C VAL A 640 7.47 9.27 18.60
N VAL A 641 6.33 9.73 18.07
CA VAL A 641 5.02 9.25 18.54
C VAL A 641 4.82 7.77 18.19
N VAL A 642 5.36 7.31 17.06
CA VAL A 642 5.33 5.89 16.64
C VAL A 642 6.39 5.06 17.38
N LEU A 643 7.60 5.59 17.61
CA LEU A 643 8.70 4.86 18.29
C LEU A 643 8.60 4.83 19.82
N LEU A 644 8.05 5.85 20.48
CA LEU A 644 7.82 5.79 21.92
C LEU A 644 6.68 4.82 22.23
N ILE A 645 5.62 4.81 21.44
CA ILE A 645 4.54 3.84 21.63
C ILE A 645 5.04 2.42 21.33
N SER A 646 6.04 2.18 20.47
CA SER A 646 6.59 0.82 20.27
C SER A 646 7.60 0.37 21.34
N THR A 647 8.40 1.30 21.89
CA THR A 647 9.40 0.98 22.92
C THR A 647 8.82 0.83 24.34
N LEU A 648 7.69 1.49 24.62
CA LEU A 648 6.95 1.33 25.88
C LEU A 648 6.52 -0.11 26.17
N PHE A 649 6.11 -0.84 25.12
CA PHE A 649 5.58 -2.20 25.20
C PHE A 649 6.68 -3.26 25.18
N SER A 650 7.95 -2.85 25.13
CA SER A 650 9.09 -3.75 25.35
C SER A 650 9.58 -3.74 26.81
N ALA A 651 9.05 -2.84 27.66
CA ALA A 651 9.48 -2.62 29.05
C ALA A 651 8.34 -2.58 30.08
N ILE A 652 7.10 -2.81 29.63
CA ILE A 652 5.92 -3.18 30.44
C ILE A 652 5.49 -4.53 29.91
#